data_AF-A0A0U1QT78-F1
#
_entry.id   AF-A0A0U1QT78-F1
#
_cell.length_a   1.000
_cell.length_b   1.000
_cell.length_c   1.000
_cell.angle_alpha   90.00
_cell.angle_beta   90.00
_cell.angle_gamma   90.00
#
_symmetry.space_group_name_H-M   'P 1'
#
loop_
_entity.id
_entity.type
_entity.pdbx_description
1 polymer ?
#
loop_
_entity_poly.entity_id
_entity_poly.type
_entity_poly.pdbx_seq_one_letter_code
_entity_poly.pdbx_strand_id
1 'polypeptide(L)'
;MADTLKKPFHEQVAEKLIEQLKQGTAPWQRPWKAGSSGFLPINPTSGKRYKGINAIQLISQGHSDRRWMTYKQATQAGAHVRQGEKGTSIQYWKFTEEQDKLDQLGKPVLDKDGQPIKVIVQLERPRVFFASVFNAEQIDGLPPLPPKEEKEDLWKAIEQAEKILENSGALISHQEGDRAFYRLSTDSIQLPSKEQFSSADKYYATALHELGHWTGHQQRLDRDLGHPFGSDMYAKEELRAEIASMIMGDELGIGHDPEQHVAYVGSWIKALQNDPLEIFRAAADAEKIQEYIFGLSLIQEQQKEQTQEQHQGITITLGQEETYLLPSQWTGNTQVRGCVELLDENGELSVVEASAENREPEFFGIYAENEEGLHLWVADCETEELANSIAAELKKHYQLGKEDYMEQHLHDLPGYSVIRKDGDIRDTDIYVNADDWCQSKNESMLENQQDDQVPHLLDIPEEGVKYLIDDDDYRIIFESELKQFNQPIKKESKDIKQEKTFIKVPFAEKDEAKDLGAKWDRQKQSWYVPAGIDVNPFEKWSVSQEQAITGNPREIPQNANWPQNMYPPSSFPSNPESAEKTEESKVYLAVPFGEHKEAKSFGALWDKTAKSWYIGPNADTEKLGKWKLENITNEQSPALSLHEEFSNALISMGCIVSGKHPIMDGTEQRIAVEGDKNKETAGFYIAHSNGHPAGYIKNNRSGIELKWKSKGYTLDPEQKAAMQAEAATNLAARATERNKAQEQAANRVVSQLKKLTVITTPTPYLAKKGIQPAEGVFTDKEGQKTYIPAIDENGKQWSMQYISEDGTKRFAKGSKKEGCFHPIGGLDALASAPILIIGEGYATAKTLAETLNFCTVAAFDAGNLKAVAIALHAKFPDKPIIIAGDDDQAEELARGRNPGKVFAKEAAQAVGGKEVFPIFAPGEQAGNPKAFSDFNDLSVNSELGKRGVERQIKCVVESLTQQVTKQKSQVRQVKKAQKETHSMSR
;
A
#
# COMPACT_ATOMS: atom_id res chain seq x y z
N MET A 1 -5.01 51.76 2.37
CA MET A 1 -3.78 51.00 2.09
C MET A 1 -4.23 49.61 1.71
N ALA A 2 -3.99 49.21 0.46
CA ALA A 2 -4.42 47.91 -0.07
C ALA A 2 -3.71 46.79 0.71
N ASP A 3 -4.48 45.93 1.35
CA ASP A 3 -3.98 44.77 2.06
C ASP A 3 -3.51 43.75 1.00
N THR A 4 -2.22 43.72 0.72
CA THR A 4 -1.61 42.82 -0.25
C THR A 4 -1.79 41.39 0.25
N LEU A 5 -2.75 40.66 -0.35
CA LEU A 5 -2.92 39.22 -0.15
C LEU A 5 -1.56 38.52 -0.31
N LYS A 6 -0.99 38.08 0.82
CA LYS A 6 0.33 37.46 0.87
C LYS A 6 0.26 36.14 0.09
N LYS A 7 1.07 36.02 -0.97
CA LYS A 7 1.09 34.83 -1.85
C LYS A 7 1.24 33.55 -1.02
N PRO A 8 0.63 32.42 -1.42
CA PRO A 8 0.87 31.12 -0.79
C PRO A 8 2.36 30.74 -0.72
N PHE A 9 2.77 30.00 0.32
CA PHE A 9 4.18 29.62 0.52
C PHE A 9 4.78 28.87 -0.68
N HIS A 10 4.04 27.92 -1.25
CA HIS A 10 4.51 27.13 -2.39
C HIS A 10 4.76 27.99 -3.64
N GLU A 11 3.92 29.00 -3.89
CA GLU A 11 4.13 29.98 -4.96
C GLU A 11 5.37 30.84 -4.69
N GLN A 12 5.58 31.31 -3.46
CA GLN A 12 6.79 32.08 -3.11
C GLN A 12 8.07 31.27 -3.34
N VAL A 13 8.09 30.01 -2.92
CA VAL A 13 9.24 29.11 -3.12
C VAL A 13 9.45 28.85 -4.60
N ALA A 14 8.40 28.51 -5.35
CA ALA A 14 8.49 28.25 -6.78
C ALA A 14 8.96 29.49 -7.56
N GLU A 15 8.42 30.68 -7.28
CA GLU A 15 8.84 31.93 -7.93
C GLU A 15 10.31 32.23 -7.69
N LYS A 16 10.80 32.05 -6.45
CA LYS A 16 12.21 32.22 -6.13
C LYS A 16 13.09 31.23 -6.91
N LEU A 17 12.71 29.96 -6.96
CA LEU A 17 13.46 28.93 -7.68
C LEU A 17 13.39 29.13 -9.20
N ILE A 18 12.26 29.60 -9.75
CA ILE A 18 12.14 29.98 -11.16
C ILE A 18 13.10 31.13 -11.48
N GLU A 19 13.22 32.12 -10.60
CA GLU A 19 14.14 33.23 -10.82
C GLU A 19 15.60 32.76 -10.78
N GLN A 20 15.95 31.87 -9.85
CA GLN A 20 17.26 31.24 -9.83
C GLN A 20 17.52 30.36 -11.06
N LEU A 21 16.50 29.64 -11.55
CA LEU A 21 16.59 28.85 -12.77
C LEU A 21 16.94 29.71 -13.99
N LYS A 22 16.32 30.90 -14.11
CA LYS A 22 16.63 31.87 -15.17
C LYS A 22 18.05 32.42 -15.07
N GLN A 23 18.56 32.57 -13.84
CA GLN A 23 19.89 33.08 -13.57
C GLN A 23 20.98 31.99 -13.61
N GLY A 24 20.60 30.71 -13.74
CA GLY A 24 21.54 29.58 -13.66
C GLY A 24 22.09 29.34 -12.25
N THR A 25 21.38 29.80 -11.22
CA THR A 25 21.82 29.74 -9.81
C THR A 25 20.95 28.83 -8.94
N ALA A 26 20.01 28.08 -9.54
CA ALA A 26 19.20 27.13 -8.80
C ALA A 26 20.09 26.04 -8.16
N PRO A 27 19.72 25.46 -7.00
CA PRO A 27 20.57 24.49 -6.30
C PRO A 27 21.13 23.37 -7.17
N TRP A 28 20.31 22.78 -8.04
CA TRP A 28 20.69 21.69 -8.95
C TRP A 28 21.31 22.16 -10.27
N GLN A 29 21.40 23.47 -10.53
CA GLN A 29 22.15 24.06 -11.66
C GLN A 29 23.54 24.56 -11.28
N ARG A 30 23.87 24.57 -9.99
CA ARG A 30 25.19 24.96 -9.52
C ARG A 30 26.13 23.77 -9.67
N PRO A 31 27.33 23.94 -10.24
CA PRO A 31 28.34 22.89 -10.22
C PRO A 31 28.85 22.72 -8.79
N TRP A 32 28.69 21.52 -8.25
CA TRP A 32 29.20 21.13 -6.94
C TRP A 32 30.41 20.25 -7.17
N LYS A 33 31.59 20.69 -6.72
CA LYS A 33 32.84 19.99 -6.99
C LYS A 33 32.92 18.67 -6.21
N ALA A 34 33.54 17.67 -6.82
CA ALA A 34 33.92 16.44 -6.14
C ALA A 34 34.79 16.76 -4.91
N GLY A 35 34.53 16.08 -3.79
CA GLY A 35 35.15 16.38 -2.48
C GLY A 35 34.50 17.54 -1.69
N SER A 36 33.66 18.38 -2.32
CA SER A 36 32.89 19.44 -1.62
C SER A 36 31.59 18.95 -0.95
N SER A 37 31.44 17.63 -0.67
CA SER A 37 30.24 17.08 0.01
C SER A 37 29.85 17.78 1.31
N GLY A 38 28.59 17.63 1.67
CA GLY A 38 28.02 18.17 2.89
C GLY A 38 27.42 19.56 2.70
N PHE A 39 26.98 19.96 1.51
CA PHE A 39 26.19 21.20 1.36
C PHE A 39 24.72 21.00 1.71
N LEU A 40 24.23 19.76 1.81
CA LEU A 40 22.86 19.50 2.23
C LEU A 40 22.62 20.04 3.66
N PRO A 41 21.53 20.80 3.88
CA PRO A 41 21.28 21.49 5.12
C PRO A 41 20.93 20.50 6.24
N ILE A 42 21.50 20.70 7.42
CA ILE A 42 21.30 19.87 8.60
C ILE A 42 20.76 20.68 9.77
N ASN A 43 20.00 20.03 10.63
CA ASN A 43 19.68 20.58 11.94
C ASN A 43 20.77 20.15 12.95
N PRO A 44 21.60 21.07 13.47
CA PRO A 44 22.71 20.69 14.34
C PRO A 44 22.26 20.21 15.73
N THR A 45 21.01 20.47 16.14
CA THR A 45 20.48 19.97 17.41
C THR A 45 20.10 18.49 17.30
N SER A 46 19.53 18.05 16.17
CA SER A 46 19.10 16.66 15.99
C SER A 46 20.10 15.80 15.21
N GLY A 47 21.10 16.41 14.57
CA GLY A 47 22.01 15.75 13.64
C GLY A 47 21.37 15.35 12.31
N LYS A 48 20.07 15.57 12.11
CA LYS A 48 19.34 15.11 10.93
C LYS A 48 19.40 16.11 9.79
N ARG A 49 19.52 15.60 8.55
CA ARG A 49 19.36 16.41 7.34
C ARG A 49 17.93 16.87 7.15
N TYR A 50 17.74 18.09 6.66
CA TYR A 50 16.46 18.51 6.12
C TYR A 50 16.20 17.73 4.82
N LYS A 51 14.92 17.47 4.52
CA LYS A 51 14.50 16.67 3.36
C LYS A 51 13.55 17.42 2.44
N GLY A 52 13.52 17.00 1.18
CA GLY A 52 12.60 17.43 0.14
C GLY A 52 12.69 18.93 -0.10
N ILE A 53 11.54 19.57 -0.28
CA ILE A 53 11.48 21.00 -0.59
C ILE A 53 12.16 21.89 0.47
N ASN A 54 12.22 21.46 1.73
CA ASN A 54 12.89 22.23 2.77
C ASN A 54 14.40 22.26 2.52
N ALA A 55 15.01 21.15 2.13
CA ALA A 55 16.43 21.11 1.81
C ALA A 55 16.74 22.08 0.67
N ILE A 56 15.98 21.96 -0.42
CA ILE A 56 16.10 22.81 -1.61
C ILE A 56 15.92 24.29 -1.27
N GLN A 57 14.88 24.62 -0.48
CA GLN A 57 14.59 25.99 -0.09
C GLN A 57 15.68 26.60 0.81
N LEU A 58 16.35 25.80 1.64
CA LEU A 58 17.43 26.28 2.51
C LEU A 58 18.73 26.47 1.70
N ILE A 59 19.06 25.55 0.79
CA ILE A 59 20.21 25.69 -0.12
C ILE A 59 20.03 26.92 -1.01
N SER A 60 18.80 27.19 -1.46
CA SER A 60 18.47 28.35 -2.30
C SER A 60 18.77 29.70 -1.63
N GLN A 61 19.02 29.75 -0.32
CA GLN A 61 19.38 30.98 0.38
C GLN A 61 20.85 31.38 0.16
N GLY A 62 21.70 30.48 -0.32
CA GLY A 62 23.08 30.80 -0.72
C GLY A 62 24.08 30.93 0.42
N HIS A 63 23.76 30.46 1.63
CA HIS A 63 24.70 30.37 2.74
C HIS A 63 25.71 29.24 2.53
N SER A 64 26.91 29.41 3.09
CA SER A 64 28.01 28.44 3.07
C SER A 64 27.96 27.46 4.25
N ASP A 65 27.51 27.89 5.43
CA ASP A 65 27.29 26.97 6.56
C ASP A 65 26.01 26.15 6.32
N ARG A 66 26.12 24.82 6.44
CA ARG A 66 25.00 23.89 6.25
C ARG A 66 24.04 23.80 7.43
N ARG A 67 24.35 24.40 8.57
CA ARG A 67 23.58 24.25 9.81
C ARG A 67 22.43 25.24 9.85
N TRP A 68 21.20 24.73 10.02
CA TRP A 68 19.97 25.51 10.12
C TRP A 68 19.17 25.12 11.36
N MET A 69 18.82 26.10 12.20
CA MET A 69 18.08 25.86 13.43
C MET A 69 17.07 26.96 13.72
N THR A 70 16.07 26.65 14.55
CA THR A 70 15.09 27.66 14.99
C THR A 70 15.71 28.64 15.98
N TYR A 71 15.10 29.82 16.13
CA TYR A 71 15.51 30.80 17.15
C TYR A 71 15.58 30.19 18.56
N LYS A 72 14.62 29.32 18.90
CA LYS A 72 14.57 28.63 20.20
C LYS A 72 15.75 27.67 20.37
N GLN A 73 16.13 26.93 19.33
CA GLN A 73 17.28 26.04 19.35
C GLN A 73 18.60 26.81 19.52
N ALA A 74 18.76 27.94 18.82
CA ALA A 74 19.92 28.81 18.99
C ALA A 74 20.05 29.29 20.45
N THR A 75 18.95 29.79 21.02
CA THR A 75 18.89 30.26 22.41
C THR A 75 19.22 29.14 23.40
N GLN A 76 18.71 27.93 23.18
CA GLN A 76 19.01 26.76 24.01
C GLN A 76 20.48 26.32 23.93
N ALA A 77 21.14 26.56 22.80
CA ALA A 77 22.57 26.32 22.63
C ALA A 77 23.46 27.45 23.19
N GLY A 78 22.88 28.43 23.88
CA GLY A 78 23.61 29.60 24.39
C GLY A 78 24.03 30.60 23.30
N ALA A 79 23.48 30.47 22.10
CA ALA A 79 23.78 31.31 20.94
C ALA A 79 22.60 32.26 20.64
N HIS A 80 22.85 33.35 19.91
CA HIS A 80 21.83 34.34 19.61
C HIS A 80 21.80 34.73 18.14
N VAL A 81 20.60 34.73 17.55
CA VAL A 81 20.39 35.27 16.19
C VAL A 81 20.70 36.77 16.21
N ARG A 82 21.52 37.25 15.27
CA ARG A 82 21.87 38.68 15.18
C ARG A 82 20.65 39.55 14.93
N GLN A 83 20.68 40.75 15.50
CA GLN A 83 19.60 41.71 15.32
C GLN A 83 19.46 42.11 13.84
N GLY A 84 18.24 42.01 13.30
CA GLY A 84 17.92 42.36 11.92
C GLY A 84 17.95 41.19 10.93
N GLU A 85 18.49 40.03 11.33
CA GLU A 85 18.48 38.82 10.50
C GLU A 85 17.05 38.30 10.28
N LYS A 86 16.80 37.78 9.08
CA LYS A 86 15.50 37.23 8.69
C LYS A 86 15.57 35.72 8.60
N GLY A 87 14.63 35.05 9.26
CA GLY A 87 14.50 33.60 9.20
C GLY A 87 13.94 33.13 7.86
N THR A 88 14.37 31.94 7.45
CA THR A 88 13.83 31.23 6.28
C THR A 88 12.70 30.31 6.72
N SER A 89 11.55 30.43 6.06
CA SER A 89 10.39 29.58 6.35
C SER A 89 10.55 28.19 5.71
N ILE A 90 10.31 27.16 6.52
CA ILE A 90 10.20 25.76 6.11
C ILE A 90 8.80 25.24 6.45
N GLN A 91 8.38 24.15 5.79
CA GLN A 91 7.10 23.51 6.06
C GLN A 91 7.28 22.07 6.54
N TYR A 92 6.42 21.61 7.43
CA TYR A 92 6.40 20.20 7.82
C TYR A 92 4.98 19.75 8.16
N TRP A 93 4.73 18.46 7.97
CA TRP A 93 3.44 17.86 8.26
C TRP A 93 3.42 17.35 9.70
N LYS A 94 2.48 17.85 10.50
CA LYS A 94 2.23 17.35 11.85
C LYS A 94 1.06 16.37 11.79
N PHE A 95 1.33 15.13 12.21
CA PHE A 95 0.34 14.05 12.27
C PHE A 95 -0.23 13.85 13.67
N THR A 96 0.37 14.47 14.68
CA THR A 96 0.00 14.33 16.09
C THR A 96 -0.03 15.69 16.80
N GLU A 97 -0.75 15.81 17.91
CA GLU A 97 -0.76 17.01 18.75
C GLU A 97 -0.78 16.63 20.22
N GLU A 98 -0.07 17.40 21.06
CA GLU A 98 -0.16 17.25 22.51
C GLU A 98 -1.40 17.98 23.02
N GLN A 99 -2.24 17.26 23.75
CA GLN A 99 -3.44 17.80 24.39
C GLN A 99 -3.43 17.42 25.88
N ASP A 100 -4.03 18.26 26.71
CA ASP A 100 -4.21 17.93 28.12
C ASP A 100 -5.08 16.68 28.22
N LYS A 101 -4.63 15.72 29.02
CA LYS A 101 -5.34 14.49 29.30
C LYS A 101 -6.58 14.86 30.08
N LEU A 102 -7.75 14.77 29.47
CA LEU A 102 -9.00 15.08 30.15
C LEU A 102 -9.53 13.84 30.89
N ASP A 103 -10.11 14.06 32.06
CA ASP A 103 -10.86 13.05 32.81
C ASP A 103 -12.26 12.82 32.19
N GLN A 104 -13.05 11.94 32.80
CA GLN A 104 -14.41 11.60 32.34
C GLN A 104 -15.38 12.79 32.39
N LEU A 105 -15.04 13.86 33.11
CA LEU A 105 -15.83 15.08 33.27
C LEU A 105 -15.30 16.23 32.39
N GLY A 106 -14.29 15.97 31.55
CA GLY A 106 -13.70 16.96 30.66
C GLY A 106 -12.73 17.93 31.35
N LYS A 107 -12.24 17.62 32.55
CA LYS A 107 -11.24 18.43 33.27
C LYS A 107 -9.82 17.90 33.05
N PRO A 108 -8.79 18.77 33.02
CA PRO A 108 -7.40 18.33 32.88
C PRO A 108 -6.98 17.46 34.07
N VAL A 109 -6.51 16.25 33.80
CA VAL A 109 -5.88 15.36 34.78
C VAL A 109 -4.53 15.95 35.12
N LEU A 110 -4.32 16.25 36.40
CA LEU A 110 -3.08 16.84 36.90
C LEU A 110 -2.10 15.74 37.35
N ASP A 111 -0.81 16.00 37.23
CA ASP A 111 0.27 15.19 37.80
C ASP A 111 0.47 15.48 39.30
N LYS A 112 1.49 14.85 39.91
CA LYS A 112 1.79 14.97 41.33
C LYS A 112 2.18 16.40 41.75
N ASP A 113 2.58 17.24 40.80
CA ASP A 113 2.99 18.62 41.00
C ASP A 113 1.87 19.62 40.63
N GLY A 114 0.67 19.12 40.33
CA GLY A 114 -0.50 19.93 40.00
C GLY A 114 -0.52 20.46 38.57
N GLN A 115 0.31 19.93 37.66
CA GLN A 115 0.36 20.33 36.26
C GLN A 115 -0.46 19.39 35.37
N PRO A 116 -1.17 19.87 34.33
CA PRO A 116 -1.91 19.03 33.40
C PRO A 116 -1.02 18.00 32.70
N ILE A 117 -1.36 16.71 32.83
CA ILE A 117 -0.72 15.60 32.12
C ILE A 117 -1.03 15.76 30.63
N LYS A 118 -0.01 15.79 29.77
CA LYS A 118 -0.20 15.86 28.31
C LYS A 118 -0.23 14.48 27.67
N VAL A 119 -1.07 14.28 26.66
CA VAL A 119 -1.14 13.08 25.83
C VAL A 119 -0.99 13.45 24.35
N ILE A 120 -0.29 12.59 23.59
CA ILE A 120 -0.11 12.76 22.15
C ILE A 120 -1.31 12.12 21.42
N VAL A 121 -2.10 12.92 20.74
CA VAL A 121 -3.29 12.50 19.98
C VAL A 121 -2.98 12.55 18.49
N GLN A 122 -3.43 11.55 17.72
CA GLN A 122 -3.29 11.54 16.27
C GLN A 122 -4.35 12.42 15.61
N LEU A 123 -3.95 13.31 14.71
CA LEU A 123 -4.85 14.23 14.02
C LEU A 123 -5.64 13.49 12.94
N GLU A 124 -6.97 13.68 12.87
CA GLU A 124 -7.83 13.09 11.82
C GLU A 124 -7.41 13.49 10.41
N ARG A 125 -6.79 14.67 10.26
CA ARG A 125 -6.18 15.14 9.01
C ARG A 125 -4.82 15.75 9.34
N PRO A 126 -3.73 15.34 8.65
CA PRO A 126 -2.42 15.95 8.80
C PRO A 126 -2.53 17.46 8.52
N ARG A 127 -1.85 18.27 9.34
CA ARG A 127 -1.82 19.72 9.18
C ARG A 127 -0.43 20.16 8.76
N VAL A 128 -0.37 21.12 7.83
CA VAL A 128 0.89 21.78 7.47
C VAL A 128 1.21 22.82 8.52
N PHE A 129 2.40 22.73 9.09
CA PHE A 129 2.98 23.74 9.97
C PHE A 129 4.16 24.41 9.28
N PHE A 130 4.39 25.66 9.66
CA PHE A 130 5.54 26.42 9.21
C PHE A 130 6.45 26.70 10.40
N ALA A 131 7.76 26.62 10.18
CA ALA A 131 8.76 27.08 11.13
C ALA A 131 9.72 28.05 10.43
N SER A 132 10.22 29.01 11.18
CA SER A 132 11.31 29.88 10.73
C SER A 132 12.62 29.38 11.30
N VAL A 133 13.56 29.06 10.42
CA VAL A 133 14.92 28.62 10.75
C VAL A 133 15.92 29.67 10.29
N PHE A 134 17.04 29.75 10.99
CA PHE A 134 18.15 30.66 10.74
C PHE A 134 19.38 29.82 10.42
N ASN A 135 20.17 30.30 9.47
CA ASN A 135 21.45 29.70 9.17
C ASN A 135 22.43 30.00 10.31
N ALA A 136 23.38 29.10 10.57
CA ALA A 136 24.41 29.32 11.59
C ALA A 136 25.24 30.59 11.33
N GLU A 137 25.41 31.02 10.07
CA GLU A 137 26.05 32.30 9.74
C GLU A 137 25.31 33.50 10.32
N GLN A 138 24.00 33.40 10.58
CA GLN A 138 23.14 34.45 11.14
C GLN A 138 23.10 34.45 12.68
N ILE A 139 23.84 33.54 13.32
CA ILE A 139 23.79 33.28 14.76
C ILE A 139 25.19 33.47 15.35
N ASP A 140 25.31 34.35 16.33
CA ASP A 140 26.56 34.51 17.08
C ASP A 140 26.58 33.55 18.28
N GLY A 141 27.78 33.07 18.65
CA GLY A 141 27.97 32.16 19.77
C GLY A 141 27.88 30.67 19.43
N LEU A 142 27.71 30.31 18.15
CA LEU A 142 27.85 28.92 17.71
C LEU A 142 29.31 28.53 17.49
N PRO A 143 29.71 27.28 17.79
CA PRO A 143 31.03 26.80 17.45
C PRO A 143 31.25 26.80 15.93
N PRO A 144 32.48 27.05 15.45
CA PRO A 144 32.79 26.99 14.03
C PRO A 144 32.47 25.60 13.48
N LEU A 145 32.08 25.53 12.20
CA LEU A 145 31.91 24.25 11.53
C LEU A 145 33.28 23.55 11.52
N PRO A 146 33.39 22.30 11.99
CA PRO A 146 34.66 21.58 11.94
C PRO A 146 35.17 21.50 10.50
N PRO A 147 36.48 21.72 10.27
CA PRO A 147 37.06 21.63 8.94
C PRO A 147 36.88 20.22 8.38
N LYS A 148 36.61 20.15 7.08
CA LYS A 148 36.36 18.89 6.38
C LYS A 148 37.68 18.26 5.93
N GLU A 149 37.85 16.95 6.10
CA GLU A 149 39.04 16.24 5.62
C GLU A 149 38.94 15.99 4.11
N GLU A 150 39.43 16.93 3.29
CA GLU A 150 39.06 17.04 1.85
C GLU A 150 39.65 15.98 0.89
N LYS A 151 40.66 15.19 1.26
CA LYS A 151 41.44 14.40 0.28
C LYS A 151 41.36 12.87 0.39
N GLU A 152 41.10 12.32 1.57
CA GLU A 152 40.89 10.86 1.71
C GLU A 152 39.49 10.41 1.24
N ASP A 153 38.58 11.35 1.00
CA ASP A 153 37.16 11.10 0.74
C ASP A 153 36.84 10.74 -0.73
N LEU A 154 37.58 11.24 -1.72
CA LEU A 154 37.18 11.07 -3.13
C LEU A 154 37.32 9.62 -3.64
N TRP A 155 38.36 8.91 -3.22
CA TRP A 155 38.53 7.51 -3.61
C TRP A 155 37.41 6.63 -3.00
N LYS A 156 37.11 6.85 -1.73
CA LYS A 156 35.99 6.18 -1.03
C LYS A 156 34.64 6.54 -1.67
N ALA A 157 34.46 7.80 -2.09
CA ALA A 157 33.26 8.26 -2.80
C ALA A 157 33.03 7.49 -4.10
N ILE A 158 34.08 7.34 -4.91
CA ILE A 158 34.03 6.60 -6.18
C ILE A 158 33.74 5.11 -5.93
N GLU A 159 34.40 4.50 -4.94
CA GLU A 159 34.18 3.11 -4.58
C GLU A 159 32.74 2.86 -4.11
N GLN A 160 32.20 3.76 -3.29
CA GLN A 160 30.79 3.72 -2.87
C GLN A 160 29.83 3.89 -4.05
N ALA A 161 30.16 4.76 -5.01
CA ALA A 161 29.38 4.96 -6.22
C ALA A 161 29.32 3.69 -7.07
N GLU A 162 30.47 3.05 -7.31
CA GLU A 162 30.53 1.78 -8.05
C GLU A 162 29.73 0.71 -7.31
N LYS A 163 29.89 0.58 -5.99
CA LYS A 163 29.13 -0.36 -5.17
C LYS A 163 27.62 -0.11 -5.27
N ILE A 164 27.17 1.15 -5.33
CA ILE A 164 25.76 1.49 -5.55
C ILE A 164 25.28 1.06 -6.93
N LEU A 165 26.07 1.33 -7.98
CA LEU A 165 25.73 0.90 -9.34
C LEU A 165 25.64 -0.64 -9.43
N GLU A 166 26.58 -1.36 -8.83
CA GLU A 166 26.56 -2.82 -8.75
C GLU A 166 25.36 -3.34 -7.95
N ASN A 167 25.13 -2.79 -6.76
CA ASN A 167 24.04 -3.19 -5.87
C ASN A 167 22.67 -2.89 -6.48
N SER A 168 22.59 -1.90 -7.38
CA SER A 168 21.36 -1.58 -8.08
C SER A 168 20.86 -2.71 -8.97
N GLY A 169 21.76 -3.56 -9.49
CA GLY A 169 21.45 -4.57 -10.49
C GLY A 169 20.97 -4.00 -11.82
N ALA A 170 21.15 -2.69 -12.06
CA ALA A 170 20.80 -2.07 -13.33
C ALA A 170 21.68 -2.61 -14.46
N LEU A 171 21.08 -2.95 -15.59
CA LEU A 171 21.83 -3.35 -16.78
C LEU A 171 22.48 -2.11 -17.41
N ILE A 172 23.75 -1.87 -17.09
CA ILE A 172 24.53 -0.74 -17.60
C ILE A 172 25.38 -1.21 -18.77
N SER A 173 25.19 -0.60 -19.95
CA SER A 173 26.00 -0.85 -21.14
C SER A 173 26.79 0.40 -21.55
N HIS A 174 28.04 0.20 -21.97
CA HIS A 174 28.92 1.25 -22.47
C HIS A 174 29.03 1.19 -23.99
N GLN A 175 28.93 2.33 -24.66
CA GLN A 175 29.13 2.45 -26.11
C GLN A 175 29.93 3.72 -26.40
N GLU A 176 30.77 3.67 -27.43
CA GLU A 176 31.49 4.85 -27.91
C GLU A 176 30.50 5.89 -28.46
N GLY A 177 30.50 7.09 -27.88
CA GLY A 177 29.64 8.20 -28.27
C GLY A 177 29.31 9.16 -27.11
N ASP A 178 28.52 10.19 -27.37
CA ASP A 178 28.31 11.30 -26.42
C ASP A 178 26.95 11.25 -25.69
N ARG A 179 26.27 10.09 -25.66
CA ARG A 179 24.91 10.00 -25.08
C ARG A 179 24.86 9.05 -23.90
N ALA A 180 24.48 9.60 -22.74
CA ALA A 180 23.94 8.86 -21.60
C ALA A 180 22.41 8.92 -21.64
N PHE A 181 21.74 7.80 -21.37
CA PHE A 181 20.29 7.75 -21.20
C PHE A 181 19.83 6.42 -20.57
N TYR A 182 18.77 6.48 -19.77
CA TYR A 182 17.95 5.33 -19.40
C TYR A 182 16.96 4.97 -20.52
N ARG A 183 16.86 3.68 -20.85
CA ARG A 183 15.91 3.14 -21.84
C ARG A 183 14.82 2.34 -21.17
N LEU A 184 13.61 2.90 -21.13
CA LEU A 184 12.43 2.26 -20.53
C LEU A 184 12.10 0.88 -21.13
N SER A 185 12.20 0.73 -22.45
CA SER A 185 11.72 -0.49 -23.14
C SER A 185 12.57 -1.74 -22.88
N THR A 186 13.84 -1.57 -22.52
CA THR A 186 14.78 -2.67 -22.23
C THR A 186 15.22 -2.70 -20.78
N ASP A 187 14.66 -1.79 -19.98
CA ASP A 187 15.04 -1.53 -18.60
C ASP A 187 16.57 -1.44 -18.37
N SER A 188 17.26 -0.70 -19.23
CA SER A 188 18.73 -0.64 -19.26
C SER A 188 19.25 0.80 -19.31
N ILE A 189 20.42 1.02 -18.73
CA ILE A 189 21.13 2.31 -18.75
C ILE A 189 22.22 2.23 -19.82
N GLN A 190 22.27 3.21 -20.70
CA GLN A 190 23.35 3.40 -21.67
C GLN A 190 24.24 4.55 -21.21
N LEU A 191 25.56 4.31 -21.12
CA LEU A 191 26.56 5.33 -20.81
C LEU A 191 27.64 5.39 -21.91
N PRO A 192 28.33 6.54 -22.08
CA PRO A 192 29.61 6.59 -22.78
C PRO A 192 30.67 5.73 -22.08
N SER A 193 31.72 5.33 -22.79
CA SER A 193 32.85 4.62 -22.19
C SER A 193 33.51 5.44 -21.08
N LYS A 194 33.97 4.80 -20.00
CA LYS A 194 34.54 5.50 -18.83
C LYS A 194 35.72 6.40 -19.22
N GLU A 195 36.48 6.01 -20.24
CA GLU A 195 37.65 6.73 -20.78
C GLU A 195 37.29 8.04 -21.52
N GLN A 196 36.04 8.21 -21.94
CA GLN A 196 35.57 9.43 -22.59
C GLN A 196 35.29 10.57 -21.60
N PHE A 197 35.12 10.25 -20.31
CA PHE A 197 34.92 11.25 -19.27
C PHE A 197 36.26 11.84 -18.84
N SER A 198 36.29 13.16 -18.62
CA SER A 198 37.53 13.85 -18.20
C SER A 198 37.99 13.45 -16.79
N SER A 199 37.08 12.88 -15.99
CA SER A 199 37.35 12.42 -14.63
C SER A 199 36.26 11.45 -14.15
N ALA A 200 36.59 10.61 -13.16
CA ALA A 200 35.68 9.58 -12.65
C ALA A 200 34.43 10.16 -11.99
N ASP A 201 34.55 11.27 -11.27
CA ASP A 201 33.42 11.96 -10.62
C ASP A 201 32.34 12.35 -11.63
N LYS A 202 32.72 12.82 -12.82
CA LYS A 202 31.75 13.13 -13.89
C LYS A 202 31.06 11.89 -14.43
N TYR A 203 31.79 10.78 -14.58
CA TYR A 203 31.19 9.50 -14.98
C TYR A 203 30.11 9.07 -13.98
N TYR A 204 30.42 9.07 -12.68
CA TYR A 204 29.48 8.64 -11.65
C TYR A 204 28.33 9.63 -11.46
N ALA A 205 28.55 10.94 -11.60
CA ALA A 205 27.46 11.92 -11.58
C ALA A 205 26.46 11.65 -12.71
N THR A 206 26.93 11.39 -13.94
CA THR A 206 26.06 11.00 -15.06
C THR A 206 25.39 9.64 -14.80
N ALA A 207 26.11 8.66 -14.27
CA ALA A 207 25.54 7.35 -13.97
C ALA A 207 24.43 7.41 -12.90
N LEU A 208 24.61 8.23 -11.86
CA LEU A 208 23.62 8.44 -10.81
C LEU A 208 22.37 9.16 -11.31
N HIS A 209 22.51 10.09 -12.25
CA HIS A 209 21.38 10.72 -12.95
C HIS A 209 20.54 9.68 -13.70
N GLU A 210 21.18 8.86 -14.53
CA GLU A 210 20.49 7.81 -15.27
C GLU A 210 19.92 6.73 -14.35
N LEU A 211 20.60 6.43 -13.25
CA LEU A 211 20.07 5.54 -12.22
C LEU A 211 18.81 6.14 -11.57
N GLY A 212 18.79 7.47 -11.39
CA GLY A 212 17.61 8.21 -10.97
C GLY A 212 16.41 7.93 -11.87
N HIS A 213 16.57 8.03 -13.20
CA HIS A 213 15.54 7.63 -14.17
C HIS A 213 15.19 6.16 -14.11
N TRP A 214 16.19 5.28 -14.00
CA TRP A 214 15.99 3.84 -13.87
C TRP A 214 15.05 3.52 -12.71
N THR A 215 15.15 4.16 -11.54
CA THR A 215 14.20 3.90 -10.43
C THR A 215 12.73 4.15 -10.79
N GLY A 216 12.43 4.92 -11.84
CA GLY A 216 11.07 5.24 -12.26
C GLY A 216 10.33 4.10 -12.98
N HIS A 217 10.98 2.98 -13.29
CA HIS A 217 10.32 1.83 -13.92
C HIS A 217 9.17 1.26 -13.07
N GLN A 218 8.22 0.60 -13.73
CA GLN A 218 6.99 0.08 -13.13
C GLN A 218 7.23 -0.93 -11.99
N GLN A 219 8.35 -1.66 -12.03
CA GLN A 219 8.71 -2.62 -10.98
C GLN A 219 9.38 -1.97 -9.75
N ARG A 220 9.61 -0.65 -9.76
CA ARG A 220 10.36 0.09 -8.75
C ARG A 220 9.51 1.20 -8.13
N LEU A 221 9.77 2.47 -8.48
CA LEU A 221 9.02 3.62 -7.97
C LEU A 221 7.82 4.02 -8.87
N ASP A 222 7.60 3.31 -9.98
CA ASP A 222 6.43 3.44 -10.87
C ASP A 222 6.08 4.90 -11.21
N ARG A 223 7.06 5.62 -11.76
CA ARG A 223 6.89 6.99 -12.25
C ARG A 223 6.59 6.97 -13.74
N ASP A 224 5.82 7.94 -14.22
CA ASP A 224 5.40 7.99 -15.63
C ASP A 224 6.53 8.51 -16.53
N LEU A 225 7.32 7.57 -17.08
CA LEU A 225 8.46 7.82 -17.98
C LEU A 225 8.06 7.76 -19.47
N GLY A 226 6.81 7.43 -19.80
CA GLY A 226 6.37 7.08 -21.16
C GLY A 226 6.15 8.26 -22.11
N HIS A 227 6.58 9.46 -21.73
CA HIS A 227 6.28 10.68 -22.46
C HIS A 227 7.37 11.05 -23.48
N PRO A 228 6.99 11.59 -24.66
CA PRO A 228 7.96 11.98 -25.67
C PRO A 228 8.98 12.99 -25.14
N PHE A 229 10.21 12.90 -25.66
CA PHE A 229 11.29 13.84 -25.40
C PHE A 229 10.83 15.28 -25.62
N GLY A 230 11.16 16.17 -24.68
CA GLY A 230 10.79 17.59 -24.73
C GLY A 230 9.34 17.91 -24.36
N SER A 231 8.53 16.91 -23.96
CA SER A 231 7.19 17.15 -23.41
C SER A 231 7.22 17.74 -21.98
N ASP A 232 6.11 18.34 -21.54
CA ASP A 232 5.98 18.88 -20.17
C ASP A 232 6.18 17.81 -19.10
N MET A 233 5.68 16.60 -19.36
CA MET A 233 5.82 15.48 -18.43
C MET A 233 7.24 14.89 -18.43
N TYR A 234 7.90 14.85 -19.59
CA TYR A 234 9.32 14.50 -19.68
C TYR A 234 10.18 15.48 -18.86
N ALA A 235 9.93 16.79 -18.99
CA ALA A 235 10.65 17.81 -18.23
C ALA A 235 10.47 17.68 -16.70
N LYS A 236 9.30 17.23 -16.25
CA LYS A 236 9.03 16.94 -14.84
C LYS A 236 9.85 15.77 -14.32
N GLU A 237 10.04 14.74 -15.13
CA GLU A 237 10.90 13.61 -14.74
C GLU A 237 12.38 14.00 -14.74
N GLU A 238 12.85 14.74 -15.75
CA GLU A 238 14.22 15.29 -15.74
C GLU A 238 14.48 16.11 -14.47
N LEU A 239 13.52 16.94 -14.05
CA LEU A 239 13.63 17.71 -12.81
C LEU A 239 13.78 16.80 -11.57
N ARG A 240 13.12 15.64 -11.53
CA ARG A 240 13.24 14.67 -10.43
C ARG A 240 14.61 14.01 -10.41
N ALA A 241 15.05 13.52 -11.57
CA ALA A 241 16.35 12.87 -11.72
C ALA A 241 17.51 13.83 -11.40
N GLU A 242 17.43 15.08 -11.84
CA GLU A 242 18.42 16.12 -11.52
C GLU A 242 18.54 16.39 -10.02
N ILE A 243 17.40 16.63 -9.35
CA ILE A 243 17.40 16.89 -7.91
C ILE A 243 17.91 15.65 -7.16
N ALA A 244 17.54 14.44 -7.60
CA ALA A 244 18.03 13.21 -7.00
C ALA A 244 19.54 13.03 -7.18
N SER A 245 20.06 13.26 -8.39
CA SER A 245 21.49 13.18 -8.70
C SER A 245 22.29 14.15 -7.83
N MET A 246 21.83 15.40 -7.68
CA MET A 246 22.44 16.38 -6.78
C MET A 246 22.47 15.90 -5.32
N ILE A 247 21.37 15.33 -4.81
CA ILE A 247 21.30 14.83 -3.42
C ILE A 247 22.26 13.64 -3.23
N MET A 248 22.24 12.67 -4.14
CA MET A 248 23.11 11.49 -4.08
C MET A 248 24.59 11.86 -4.24
N GLY A 249 24.90 12.79 -5.14
CA GLY A 249 26.24 13.31 -5.36
C GLY A 249 26.82 14.03 -4.14
N ASP A 250 26.01 14.76 -3.38
CA ASP A 250 26.42 15.36 -2.10
C ASP A 250 26.68 14.30 -1.03
N GLU A 251 25.80 13.31 -0.91
CA GLU A 251 25.90 12.28 0.12
C GLU A 251 27.11 11.37 -0.10
N LEU A 252 27.46 11.10 -1.36
CA LEU A 252 28.63 10.30 -1.75
C LEU A 252 29.93 11.10 -1.83
N GLY A 253 29.91 12.42 -2.00
CA GLY A 253 31.13 13.21 -2.23
C GLY A 253 31.63 13.25 -3.67
N ILE A 254 30.81 12.81 -4.62
CA ILE A 254 31.10 12.82 -6.06
C ILE A 254 30.89 14.22 -6.65
N GLY A 255 30.01 15.02 -6.04
CA GLY A 255 29.61 16.32 -6.60
C GLY A 255 28.50 16.18 -7.63
N HIS A 256 28.23 17.26 -8.36
CA HIS A 256 27.14 17.36 -9.35
C HIS A 256 27.55 18.33 -10.46
N ASP A 257 27.44 17.89 -11.72
CA ASP A 257 27.78 18.69 -12.90
C ASP A 257 26.54 18.86 -13.81
N PRO A 258 25.92 20.05 -13.83
CA PRO A 258 24.69 20.30 -14.58
C PRO A 258 24.91 20.67 -16.06
N GLU A 259 26.16 20.73 -16.55
CA GLU A 259 26.47 21.23 -17.91
C GLU A 259 25.72 20.50 -19.03
N GLN A 260 25.35 19.23 -18.83
CA GLN A 260 24.62 18.43 -19.82
C GLN A 260 23.10 18.73 -19.89
N HIS A 261 22.54 19.46 -18.91
CA HIS A 261 21.09 19.55 -18.68
C HIS A 261 20.50 20.95 -18.88
N VAL A 262 21.31 21.90 -19.37
CA VAL A 262 20.88 23.28 -19.70
C VAL A 262 19.71 23.30 -20.70
N ALA A 263 19.62 22.28 -21.57
CA ALA A 263 18.56 22.15 -22.57
C ALA A 263 17.14 22.08 -21.97
N TYR A 264 16.99 21.64 -20.71
CA TYR A 264 15.69 21.44 -20.08
C TYR A 264 15.21 22.63 -19.23
N VAL A 265 16.09 23.60 -18.95
CA VAL A 265 15.82 24.72 -18.04
C VAL A 265 14.56 25.50 -18.45
N GLY A 266 14.39 25.76 -19.75
CA GLY A 266 13.21 26.44 -20.27
C GLY A 266 11.91 25.65 -20.02
N SER A 267 11.98 24.33 -20.14
CA SER A 267 10.85 23.43 -19.87
C SER A 267 10.55 23.30 -18.38
N TRP A 268 11.57 23.30 -17.52
CA TRP A 268 11.38 23.34 -16.06
C TRP A 268 10.72 24.64 -15.61
N ILE A 269 11.21 25.79 -16.08
CA ILE A 269 10.61 27.10 -15.78
C ILE A 269 9.13 27.09 -16.16
N LYS A 270 8.80 26.59 -17.36
CA LYS A 270 7.41 26.49 -17.83
C LYS A 270 6.58 25.54 -16.96
N ALA A 271 7.11 24.37 -16.60
CA ALA A 271 6.42 23.40 -15.74
C ALA A 271 6.11 24.02 -14.37
N LEU A 272 7.07 24.71 -13.76
CA LEU A 272 6.91 25.37 -12.45
C LEU A 272 6.01 26.61 -12.51
N GLN A 273 5.98 27.34 -13.63
CA GLN A 273 5.04 28.45 -13.85
C GLN A 273 3.60 27.95 -14.00
N ASN A 274 3.40 26.82 -14.66
CA ASN A 274 2.08 26.20 -14.85
C ASN A 274 1.56 25.55 -13.56
N ASP A 275 2.43 24.88 -12.81
CA ASP A 275 2.11 24.24 -11.54
C ASP A 275 3.21 24.46 -10.49
N PRO A 276 3.10 25.52 -9.66
CA PRO A 276 4.06 25.80 -8.59
C PRO A 276 4.22 24.68 -7.55
N LEU A 277 3.25 23.76 -7.41
CA LEU A 277 3.38 22.61 -6.52
C LEU A 277 4.29 21.52 -7.09
N GLU A 278 4.63 21.58 -8.39
CA GLU A 278 5.44 20.56 -9.03
C GLU A 278 6.84 20.47 -8.43
N ILE A 279 7.45 21.57 -7.99
CA ILE A 279 8.76 21.52 -7.32
C ILE A 279 8.70 20.78 -5.97
N PHE A 280 7.56 20.84 -5.28
CA PHE A 280 7.37 20.10 -4.02
C PHE A 280 7.27 18.60 -4.29
N ARG A 281 6.57 18.20 -5.37
CA ARG A 281 6.47 16.81 -5.79
C ARG A 281 7.81 16.29 -6.29
N ALA A 282 8.49 17.05 -7.14
CA ALA A 282 9.80 16.70 -7.67
C ALA A 282 10.83 16.51 -6.54
N ALA A 283 10.89 17.44 -5.58
CA ALA A 283 11.79 17.30 -4.43
C ALA A 283 11.40 16.12 -3.52
N ALA A 284 10.11 15.82 -3.35
CA ALA A 284 9.68 14.66 -2.57
C ALA A 284 10.00 13.33 -3.27
N ASP A 285 9.84 13.26 -4.59
CA ASP A 285 10.18 12.07 -5.37
C ASP A 285 11.70 11.87 -5.46
N ALA A 286 12.49 12.95 -5.56
CA ALA A 286 13.95 12.87 -5.51
C ALA A 286 14.46 12.26 -4.19
N GLU A 287 13.84 12.57 -3.06
CA GLU A 287 14.14 11.92 -1.77
C GLU A 287 13.82 10.42 -1.80
N LYS A 288 12.70 10.02 -2.41
CA LYS A 288 12.37 8.59 -2.55
C LYS A 288 13.34 7.86 -3.48
N ILE A 289 13.82 8.52 -4.53
CA ILE A 289 14.84 7.98 -5.44
C ILE A 289 16.12 7.69 -4.64
N GLN A 290 16.60 8.66 -3.86
CA GLN A 290 17.77 8.48 -3.01
C GLN A 290 17.56 7.37 -1.98
N GLU A 291 16.44 7.39 -1.24
CA GLU A 291 16.13 6.38 -0.22
C GLU A 291 16.04 4.97 -0.83
N TYR A 292 15.46 4.84 -2.03
CA TYR A 292 15.38 3.57 -2.74
C TYR A 292 16.77 3.05 -3.11
N ILE A 293 17.59 3.87 -3.78
CA ILE A 293 18.93 3.47 -4.26
C ILE A 293 19.84 3.07 -3.10
N PHE A 294 19.88 3.87 -2.04
CA PHE A 294 20.73 3.59 -0.88
C PHE A 294 20.20 2.40 -0.06
N GLY A 295 18.87 2.16 -0.08
CA GLY A 295 18.26 1.00 0.56
C GLY A 295 18.67 -0.34 -0.07
N LEU A 296 19.06 -0.37 -1.35
CA LEU A 296 19.47 -1.62 -2.03
C LEU A 296 20.76 -2.20 -1.43
N SER A 297 21.69 -1.34 -1.01
CA SER A 297 22.93 -1.77 -0.35
C SER A 297 22.65 -2.49 0.97
N LEU A 298 21.68 -2.01 1.74
CA LEU A 298 21.30 -2.61 3.03
C LEU A 298 20.68 -4.00 2.85
N ILE A 299 19.86 -4.18 1.81
CA ILE A 299 19.23 -5.47 1.49
C ILE A 299 20.30 -6.50 1.06
N GLN A 300 21.27 -6.09 0.25
CA GLN A 300 22.35 -7.00 -0.15
C GLN A 300 23.29 -7.36 1.00
N GLU A 301 23.58 -6.43 1.90
CA GLU A 301 24.39 -6.71 3.10
C GLU A 301 23.65 -7.69 4.01
N GLN A 302 22.35 -7.51 4.24
CA GLN A 302 21.52 -8.48 4.97
C GLN A 302 21.45 -9.85 4.28
N GLN A 303 21.37 -9.90 2.95
CA GLN A 303 21.38 -11.17 2.20
C GLN A 303 22.75 -11.86 2.24
N LYS A 304 23.86 -11.10 2.20
CA LYS A 304 25.22 -11.63 2.35
C LYS A 304 25.46 -12.15 3.76
N GLU A 305 24.99 -11.44 4.78
CA GLU A 305 25.00 -11.89 6.18
C GLU A 305 24.16 -13.16 6.35
N GLN A 306 22.94 -13.22 5.80
CA GLN A 306 22.10 -14.43 5.82
C GLN A 306 22.73 -15.61 5.07
N THR A 307 23.42 -15.36 3.95
CA THR A 307 24.12 -16.41 3.18
C THR A 307 25.38 -16.88 3.91
N GLN A 308 26.08 -16.00 4.64
CA GLN A 308 27.20 -16.36 5.51
C GLN A 308 26.73 -17.14 6.76
N GLU A 309 25.61 -16.76 7.37
CA GLU A 309 24.98 -17.51 8.47
C GLU A 309 24.50 -18.90 8.03
N GLN A 310 24.02 -19.05 6.78
CA GLN A 310 23.66 -20.34 6.20
C GLN A 310 24.85 -21.28 5.96
N HIS A 311 26.09 -20.77 5.89
CA HIS A 311 27.31 -21.56 5.67
C HIS A 311 28.18 -21.77 6.93
N GLN A 312 27.74 -21.34 8.11
CA GLN A 312 28.44 -21.66 9.36
C GLN A 312 28.08 -23.08 9.83
N GLY A 313 28.63 -24.12 9.20
CA GLY A 313 28.47 -25.48 9.69
C GLY A 313 29.31 -25.76 10.95
N ILE A 314 28.79 -26.55 11.89
CA ILE A 314 29.58 -27.11 13.00
C ILE A 314 30.55 -28.11 12.40
N THR A 315 31.85 -27.92 12.62
CA THR A 315 32.87 -28.86 12.14
C THR A 315 33.24 -29.82 13.27
N ILE A 316 33.03 -31.13 13.08
CA ILE A 316 33.44 -32.16 14.04
C ILE A 316 34.52 -33.03 13.40
N THR A 317 35.68 -33.13 14.05
CA THR A 317 36.76 -34.04 13.65
C THR A 317 36.70 -35.30 14.50
N LEU A 318 36.59 -36.46 13.85
CA LEU A 318 36.63 -37.77 14.48
C LEU A 318 37.99 -38.44 14.19
N GLY A 319 38.61 -39.04 15.21
CA GLY A 319 39.91 -39.70 15.06
C GLY A 319 41.06 -38.75 14.72
N GLN A 320 42.05 -39.22 13.94
CA GLN A 320 43.26 -38.45 13.64
C GLN A 320 43.18 -37.55 12.40
N GLU A 321 42.24 -37.74 11.45
CA GLU A 321 42.19 -36.91 10.22
C GLU A 321 40.80 -36.71 9.55
N GLU A 322 39.69 -37.29 10.05
CA GLU A 322 38.39 -37.19 9.35
C GLU A 322 37.51 -36.06 9.90
N THR A 323 37.11 -35.13 9.03
CA THR A 323 36.35 -33.92 9.41
C THR A 323 34.98 -33.90 8.73
N TYR A 324 33.93 -33.76 9.54
CA TYR A 324 32.54 -33.76 9.12
C TYR A 324 31.92 -32.38 9.31
N LEU A 325 31.28 -31.86 8.26
CA LEU A 325 30.60 -30.57 8.29
C LEU A 325 29.11 -30.79 8.58
N LEU A 326 28.64 -30.29 9.71
CA LEU A 326 27.26 -30.42 10.17
C LEU A 326 26.54 -29.06 10.08
N PRO A 327 25.21 -29.02 9.97
CA PRO A 327 24.45 -27.77 9.99
C PRO A 327 24.66 -26.98 11.30
N SER A 328 24.68 -25.63 11.24
CA SER A 328 24.74 -24.75 12.45
C SER A 328 23.66 -25.06 13.47
N GLN A 329 22.47 -25.40 12.99
CA GLN A 329 21.27 -25.67 13.78
C GLN A 329 21.04 -27.18 13.98
N TRP A 330 22.10 -27.98 13.95
CA TRP A 330 21.98 -29.41 14.13
C TRP A 330 21.45 -29.75 15.54
N THR A 331 20.40 -30.57 15.59
CA THR A 331 19.71 -30.95 16.84
C THR A 331 20.44 -32.02 17.64
N GLY A 332 21.50 -32.62 17.06
CA GLY A 332 22.17 -33.81 17.59
C GLY A 332 21.60 -35.13 17.08
N ASN A 333 20.55 -35.10 16.26
CA ASN A 333 19.99 -36.29 15.64
C ASN A 333 20.62 -36.57 14.28
N THR A 334 21.07 -37.80 14.09
CA THR A 334 21.56 -38.33 12.82
C THR A 334 20.67 -39.46 12.33
N GLN A 335 20.54 -39.60 11.01
CA GLN A 335 19.88 -40.73 10.36
C GLN A 335 20.81 -41.34 9.31
N VAL A 336 20.89 -42.67 9.28
CA VAL A 336 21.58 -43.41 8.22
C VAL A 336 20.54 -43.93 7.24
N ARG A 337 20.75 -43.76 5.94
CA ARG A 337 19.89 -44.31 4.89
C ARG A 337 20.72 -45.07 3.85
N GLY A 338 20.20 -46.20 3.38
CA GLY A 338 20.78 -46.92 2.24
C GLY A 338 20.42 -46.22 0.94
N CYS A 339 21.42 -45.91 0.12
CA CYS A 339 21.29 -45.10 -1.09
C CYS A 339 21.72 -45.88 -2.33
N VAL A 340 21.14 -45.53 -3.48
CA VAL A 340 21.47 -46.04 -4.82
C VAL A 340 21.58 -44.85 -5.76
N GLU A 341 22.57 -44.86 -6.65
CA GLU A 341 22.71 -43.86 -7.69
C GLU A 341 21.90 -44.25 -8.94
N LEU A 342 21.08 -43.33 -9.42
CA LEU A 342 20.32 -43.49 -10.67
C LEU A 342 20.70 -42.37 -11.63
N LEU A 343 21.09 -42.73 -12.85
CA LEU A 343 21.13 -41.78 -13.95
C LEU A 343 19.72 -41.56 -14.48
N ASP A 344 19.33 -40.29 -14.58
CA ASP A 344 18.10 -39.92 -15.26
C ASP A 344 18.25 -40.01 -16.80
N GLU A 345 17.15 -39.81 -17.52
CA GLU A 345 17.11 -39.89 -19.00
C GLU A 345 17.98 -38.81 -19.70
N ASN A 346 18.47 -37.81 -18.96
CA ASN A 346 19.36 -36.75 -19.43
C ASN A 346 20.84 -37.03 -19.10
N GLY A 347 21.13 -38.12 -18.39
CA GLY A 347 22.48 -38.50 -17.96
C GLY A 347 22.93 -37.82 -16.66
N GLU A 348 22.03 -37.21 -15.90
CA GLU A 348 22.31 -36.56 -14.62
C GLU A 348 22.14 -37.55 -13.46
N LEU A 349 23.10 -37.55 -12.54
CA LEU A 349 23.20 -38.53 -11.47
C LEU A 349 22.34 -38.08 -10.27
N SER A 350 21.37 -38.90 -9.87
CA SER A 350 20.51 -38.64 -8.72
C SER A 350 20.64 -39.75 -7.67
N VAL A 351 20.77 -39.35 -6.40
CA VAL A 351 20.85 -40.30 -5.29
C VAL A 351 19.46 -40.48 -4.69
N VAL A 352 18.98 -41.72 -4.65
CA VAL A 352 17.67 -42.07 -4.09
C VAL A 352 17.81 -43.15 -3.01
N GLU A 353 16.81 -43.27 -2.15
CA GLU A 353 16.79 -44.29 -1.10
C GLU A 353 16.54 -45.68 -1.69
N ALA A 354 17.43 -46.63 -1.40
CA ALA A 354 17.41 -47.98 -1.96
C ALA A 354 16.08 -48.71 -1.75
N SER A 355 15.43 -48.48 -0.59
CA SER A 355 14.13 -49.06 -0.26
C SER A 355 12.98 -48.49 -1.09
N ALA A 356 13.08 -47.23 -1.55
CA ALA A 356 12.06 -46.64 -2.40
C ALA A 356 12.05 -47.29 -3.79
N GLU A 357 13.22 -47.72 -4.26
CA GLU A 357 13.42 -48.37 -5.56
C GLU A 357 13.46 -49.92 -5.46
N ASN A 358 13.27 -50.47 -4.26
CA ASN A 358 13.26 -51.91 -4.02
C ASN A 358 14.58 -52.60 -4.46
N ARG A 359 15.72 -51.88 -4.31
CA ARG A 359 17.09 -52.35 -4.63
C ARG A 359 17.90 -52.50 -3.34
N GLU A 360 18.96 -53.30 -3.40
CA GLU A 360 19.96 -53.33 -2.33
C GLU A 360 20.76 -52.02 -2.32
N PRO A 361 21.09 -51.46 -1.14
CA PRO A 361 21.90 -50.23 -1.05
C PRO A 361 23.28 -50.41 -1.70
N GLU A 362 23.69 -49.43 -2.50
CA GLU A 362 25.05 -49.37 -3.06
C GLU A 362 26.03 -48.68 -2.09
N PHE A 363 25.53 -47.77 -1.27
CA PHE A 363 26.25 -47.07 -0.20
C PHE A 363 25.26 -46.55 0.86
N PHE A 364 25.76 -45.99 1.96
CA PHE A 364 24.96 -45.48 3.06
C PHE A 364 25.27 -44.00 3.31
N GLY A 365 24.26 -43.14 3.19
CA GLY A 365 24.35 -41.72 3.48
C GLY A 365 24.03 -41.41 4.95
N ILE A 366 24.85 -40.59 5.60
CA ILE A 366 24.59 -40.02 6.92
C ILE A 366 23.90 -38.67 6.74
N TYR A 367 22.79 -38.46 7.44
CA TYR A 367 22.02 -37.21 7.42
C TYR A 367 21.92 -36.62 8.82
N ALA A 368 22.02 -35.30 8.94
CA ALA A 368 21.88 -34.54 10.18
C ALA A 368 20.54 -33.77 10.18
N GLU A 369 19.78 -33.86 11.27
CA GLU A 369 18.48 -33.19 11.42
C GLU A 369 18.64 -31.78 12.03
N ASN A 370 18.15 -30.74 11.36
CA ASN A 370 18.11 -29.38 11.90
C ASN A 370 16.86 -29.13 12.77
N GLU A 371 16.77 -27.97 13.46
CA GLU A 371 15.63 -27.62 14.32
C GLU A 371 14.26 -27.56 13.61
N GLU A 372 14.27 -27.41 12.29
CA GLU A 372 13.06 -27.43 11.45
C GLU A 372 12.65 -28.84 11.00
N GLY A 373 13.40 -29.89 11.38
CA GLY A 373 13.15 -31.29 11.04
C GLY A 373 13.67 -31.73 9.66
N LEU A 374 14.47 -30.89 8.98
CA LEU A 374 15.07 -31.20 7.69
C LEU A 374 16.33 -32.05 7.88
N HIS A 375 16.49 -33.09 7.05
CA HIS A 375 17.61 -34.01 7.08
C HIS A 375 18.62 -33.65 5.99
N LEU A 376 19.77 -33.08 6.38
CA LEU A 376 20.82 -32.60 5.48
C LEU A 376 21.93 -33.64 5.35
N TRP A 377 22.41 -33.85 4.12
CA TRP A 377 23.46 -34.83 3.82
C TRP A 377 24.80 -34.43 4.47
N VAL A 378 25.47 -35.39 5.12
CA VAL A 378 26.75 -35.17 5.85
C VAL A 378 27.90 -35.94 5.22
N ALA A 379 27.75 -37.24 4.96
CA ALA A 379 28.82 -38.09 4.44
C ALA A 379 28.29 -39.40 3.86
N ASP A 380 29.15 -40.05 3.06
CA ASP A 380 28.88 -41.31 2.35
C ASP A 380 29.74 -42.40 2.98
N CYS A 381 29.17 -43.59 3.17
CA CYS A 381 29.86 -44.72 3.79
C CYS A 381 29.59 -45.99 2.98
N GLU A 382 30.61 -46.84 2.84
CA GLU A 382 30.50 -48.09 2.08
C GLU A 382 29.64 -49.15 2.79
N THR A 383 29.48 -49.07 4.11
CA THR A 383 28.73 -50.05 4.91
C THR A 383 27.82 -49.39 5.94
N GLU A 384 26.70 -50.04 6.24
CA GLU A 384 25.72 -49.57 7.23
C GLU A 384 26.32 -49.52 8.65
N GLU A 385 27.18 -50.48 8.99
CA GLU A 385 27.85 -50.55 10.29
C GLU A 385 28.79 -49.34 10.50
N LEU A 386 29.56 -48.98 9.46
CA LEU A 386 30.44 -47.81 9.50
C LEU A 386 29.64 -46.50 9.61
N ALA A 387 28.59 -46.36 8.80
CA ALA A 387 27.72 -45.19 8.82
C ALA A 387 27.06 -44.99 10.21
N ASN A 388 26.59 -46.07 10.82
CA ASN A 388 26.01 -46.04 12.17
C ASN A 388 27.05 -45.72 13.24
N SER A 389 28.28 -46.23 13.11
CA SER A 389 29.37 -45.90 14.03
C SER A 389 29.71 -44.41 14.00
N ILE A 390 29.90 -43.84 12.81
CA ILE A 390 30.20 -42.41 12.62
C ILE A 390 29.05 -41.56 13.13
N ALA A 391 27.80 -41.90 12.80
CA ALA A 391 26.60 -41.20 13.28
C ALA A 391 26.50 -41.19 14.81
N ALA A 392 26.80 -42.32 15.47
CA ALA A 392 26.82 -42.40 16.93
C ALA A 392 27.96 -41.57 17.56
N GLU A 393 29.11 -41.51 16.91
CA GLU A 393 30.28 -40.76 17.38
C GLU A 393 30.09 -39.24 17.22
N LEU A 394 29.51 -38.79 16.10
CA LEU A 394 29.08 -37.40 15.90
C LEU A 394 28.10 -36.97 17.00
N LYS A 395 27.11 -37.82 17.31
CA LYS A 395 26.13 -37.55 18.37
C LYS A 395 26.80 -37.44 19.75
N LYS A 396 27.77 -38.30 20.04
CA LYS A 396 28.56 -38.24 21.28
C LYS A 396 29.35 -36.93 21.38
N HIS A 397 30.00 -36.50 20.30
CA HIS A 397 30.72 -35.22 20.24
C HIS A 397 29.79 -34.02 20.41
N TYR A 398 28.59 -34.05 19.84
CA TYR A 398 27.58 -33.01 20.06
C TYR A 398 27.13 -32.92 21.53
N GLN A 399 27.09 -34.06 22.25
CA GLN A 399 26.75 -34.05 23.67
C GLN A 399 27.88 -33.57 24.56
N LEU A 400 29.12 -33.99 24.31
CA LEU A 400 30.29 -33.43 25.01
C LEU A 400 30.46 -31.93 24.73
N GLY A 401 30.28 -31.51 23.48
CA GLY A 401 30.35 -30.11 23.09
C GLY A 401 29.28 -29.25 23.77
N LYS A 402 28.10 -29.79 24.10
CA LYS A 402 27.06 -29.05 24.85
C LYS A 402 27.43 -28.85 26.32
N GLU A 403 28.18 -29.75 26.94
CA GLU A 403 28.64 -29.60 28.32
C GLU A 403 29.81 -28.61 28.40
N ASP A 404 30.81 -28.70 27.50
CA ASP A 404 31.92 -27.75 27.39
C ASP A 404 31.47 -26.35 26.89
N TYR A 405 30.47 -26.28 25.99
CA TYR A 405 29.90 -25.01 25.51
C TYR A 405 29.11 -24.29 26.60
N MET A 406 28.43 -25.02 27.50
CA MET A 406 27.74 -24.41 28.64
C MET A 406 28.72 -23.90 29.71
N GLU A 407 29.89 -24.54 29.88
CA GLU A 407 30.95 -24.03 30.77
C GLU A 407 31.76 -22.86 30.16
N GLN A 408 32.00 -22.86 28.84
CA GLN A 408 32.80 -21.81 28.16
C GLN A 408 31.98 -20.61 27.67
N HIS A 409 30.68 -20.76 27.39
CA HIS A 409 29.80 -19.68 26.88
C HIS A 409 28.79 -19.18 27.91
N LEU A 410 29.01 -19.45 29.19
CA LEU A 410 28.25 -18.83 30.29
C LEU A 410 28.35 -17.29 30.26
N HIS A 411 29.40 -16.74 29.62
CA HIS A 411 29.66 -15.31 29.46
C HIS A 411 28.95 -14.64 28.26
N ASP A 412 28.41 -15.41 27.30
CA ASP A 412 27.85 -14.86 26.05
C ASP A 412 26.32 -15.02 25.92
N LEU A 413 25.63 -15.46 26.98
CA LEU A 413 24.17 -15.55 26.98
C LEU A 413 23.51 -14.15 27.03
N PRO A 414 22.53 -13.85 26.15
CA PRO A 414 21.85 -12.58 26.11
C PRO A 414 20.92 -12.43 27.33
N GLY A 415 21.32 -11.65 28.33
CA GLY A 415 20.47 -11.38 29.48
C GLY A 415 21.08 -10.65 30.68
N TYR A 416 22.36 -10.25 30.68
CA TYR A 416 22.99 -9.61 31.83
C TYR A 416 23.79 -8.35 31.46
N SER A 417 23.43 -7.20 32.05
CA SER A 417 24.33 -6.05 32.25
C SER A 417 23.84 -5.20 33.43
N VAL A 418 24.79 -4.70 34.24
CA VAL A 418 24.57 -3.69 35.31
C VAL A 418 25.25 -2.38 34.89
N ILE A 419 24.57 -1.25 35.08
CA ILE A 419 24.99 0.10 34.69
C ILE A 419 25.68 0.80 35.88
N ARG A 420 26.92 1.29 35.71
CA ARG A 420 27.52 2.30 36.62
C ARG A 420 27.01 3.70 36.27
N LYS A 421 27.04 4.61 37.24
CA LYS A 421 26.25 5.85 37.30
C LYS A 421 26.56 6.93 36.23
N ASP A 422 27.59 6.72 35.44
CA ASP A 422 28.15 7.62 34.45
C ASP A 422 28.14 7.04 33.01
N GLY A 423 27.68 5.79 32.83
CA GLY A 423 27.16 5.30 31.56
C GLY A 423 28.17 4.80 30.50
N ASP A 424 29.44 4.55 30.86
CA ASP A 424 30.45 3.99 29.93
C ASP A 424 30.93 2.59 30.38
N ILE A 425 31.16 1.69 29.41
CA ILE A 425 31.75 0.34 29.59
C ILE A 425 33.11 0.32 28.88
N ARG A 426 34.17 -0.27 29.47
CA ARG A 426 35.46 -0.54 28.82
C ARG A 426 35.84 -2.02 28.92
N ASP A 427 36.64 -2.49 27.96
CA ASP A 427 37.06 -3.89 27.72
C ASP A 427 37.87 -4.60 28.83
N THR A 428 37.99 -4.05 30.04
CA THR A 428 38.94 -4.58 31.05
C THR A 428 38.34 -4.99 32.41
N ASP A 429 37.02 -5.02 32.59
CA ASP A 429 36.42 -5.42 33.88
C ASP A 429 35.82 -6.84 33.85
N ILE A 430 36.31 -7.71 34.74
CA ILE A 430 35.96 -9.15 34.90
C ILE A 430 35.02 -9.33 36.10
N TYR A 431 34.01 -10.22 36.02
CA TYR A 431 33.24 -10.68 37.19
C TYR A 431 33.07 -12.21 37.26
N VAL A 432 33.03 -12.69 38.51
CA VAL A 432 33.01 -14.08 38.99
C VAL A 432 31.63 -14.39 39.59
N ASN A 433 31.14 -15.63 39.47
CA ASN A 433 29.89 -16.09 40.07
C ASN A 433 29.99 -16.22 41.62
N ALA A 434 28.93 -15.81 42.34
CA ALA A 434 28.86 -15.82 43.80
C ALA A 434 28.73 -17.23 44.42
N ASP A 435 28.19 -18.20 43.67
CA ASP A 435 28.12 -19.60 44.12
C ASP A 435 29.49 -20.30 43.94
N ASP A 436 30.22 -19.97 42.86
CA ASP A 436 31.60 -20.42 42.63
C ASP A 436 32.60 -19.74 43.58
N TRP A 437 32.33 -18.49 43.97
CA TRP A 437 33.10 -17.80 45.02
C TRP A 437 32.89 -18.44 46.40
N CYS A 438 31.67 -18.85 46.75
CA CYS A 438 31.38 -19.57 48.00
C CYS A 438 32.00 -20.98 48.03
N GLN A 439 32.00 -21.71 46.91
CA GLN A 439 32.61 -23.04 46.83
C GLN A 439 34.15 -22.97 46.79
N SER A 440 34.73 -22.06 46.00
CA SER A 440 36.20 -21.88 45.94
C SER A 440 36.79 -21.30 47.24
N LYS A 441 36.02 -20.55 48.03
CA LYS A 441 36.42 -20.14 49.38
C LYS A 441 36.25 -21.25 50.42
N ASN A 442 35.26 -22.14 50.30
CA ASN A 442 35.12 -23.25 51.23
C ASN A 442 36.20 -24.32 51.04
N GLU A 443 36.67 -24.56 49.82
CA GLU A 443 37.79 -25.48 49.58
C GLU A 443 39.15 -24.83 49.91
N SER A 444 39.36 -23.54 49.61
CA SER A 444 40.61 -22.84 49.98
C SER A 444 40.72 -22.44 51.46
N MET A 445 39.63 -22.51 52.24
CA MET A 445 39.65 -22.32 53.70
C MET A 445 39.93 -23.60 54.49
N LEU A 446 39.95 -24.79 53.85
CA LEU A 446 40.23 -26.05 54.52
C LEU A 446 41.71 -26.47 54.48
N GLU A 447 42.57 -25.79 53.72
CA GLU A 447 44.00 -26.16 53.58
C GLU A 447 45.02 -25.20 54.21
N ASN A 448 44.61 -24.07 54.81
CA ASN A 448 45.51 -23.20 55.56
C ASN A 448 44.92 -22.82 56.92
N GLN A 449 44.93 -23.79 57.85
CA GLN A 449 44.78 -23.51 59.28
C GLN A 449 46.15 -23.23 59.91
N GLN A 450 46.48 -21.96 60.12
CA GLN A 450 47.19 -21.50 61.31
C GLN A 450 47.09 -19.96 61.45
N ASP A 451 46.68 -19.56 62.65
CA ASP A 451 46.62 -18.20 63.23
C ASP A 451 45.40 -17.29 62.94
N ASP A 452 44.38 -17.49 63.78
CA ASP A 452 43.89 -16.55 64.80
C ASP A 452 43.78 -15.05 64.45
N GLN A 453 42.73 -14.68 63.73
CA GLN A 453 41.83 -13.59 64.14
C GLN A 453 40.37 -13.88 63.73
N VAL A 454 39.58 -14.40 64.68
CA VAL A 454 38.13 -14.58 64.58
C VAL A 454 37.45 -13.60 65.53
N PRO A 455 36.53 -12.73 65.05
CA PRO A 455 35.45 -12.24 65.90
C PRO A 455 34.18 -13.09 65.76
N HIS A 456 33.64 -13.42 66.93
CA HIS A 456 32.55 -14.34 67.19
C HIS A 456 31.24 -14.05 66.46
N LEU A 457 30.77 -15.13 65.84
CA LEU A 457 29.42 -15.57 65.58
C LEU A 457 28.40 -15.24 66.71
N LEU A 458 27.48 -14.34 66.42
CA LEU A 458 26.10 -14.31 66.93
C LEU A 458 25.22 -13.69 65.84
N ASP A 459 24.04 -14.26 65.67
CA ASP A 459 22.96 -13.92 64.74
C ASP A 459 23.00 -14.59 63.35
N ILE A 460 22.49 -15.83 63.35
CA ILE A 460 21.97 -16.55 62.19
C ILE A 460 20.68 -15.84 61.71
N PRO A 461 20.54 -15.45 60.42
CA PRO A 461 19.26 -15.00 59.86
C PRO A 461 18.49 -16.16 59.20
N GLU A 462 17.16 -16.14 59.32
CA GLU A 462 16.21 -17.14 58.79
C GLU A 462 16.22 -17.26 57.25
N GLU A 463 15.86 -18.46 56.74
CA GLU A 463 15.70 -18.75 55.32
C GLU A 463 14.68 -17.82 54.66
N GLY A 464 15.08 -17.20 53.55
CA GLY A 464 14.20 -16.46 52.65
C GLY A 464 14.31 -14.94 52.68
N VAL A 465 15.17 -14.34 53.51
CA VAL A 465 15.38 -12.88 53.53
C VAL A 465 16.87 -12.52 53.57
N LYS A 466 17.39 -11.88 52.51
CA LYS A 466 18.72 -11.23 52.51
C LYS A 466 18.58 -9.74 52.89
N TYR A 467 19.44 -9.32 53.82
CA TYR A 467 19.64 -7.96 54.29
C TYR A 467 20.73 -7.25 53.46
N LEU A 468 20.77 -5.92 53.55
CA LEU A 468 21.85 -5.05 53.05
C LEU A 468 22.35 -4.19 54.22
N ILE A 469 23.67 -4.10 54.39
CA ILE A 469 24.34 -3.03 55.15
C ILE A 469 25.45 -2.50 54.24
N ASP A 470 25.50 -1.17 54.17
CA ASP A 470 26.10 -0.30 53.16
C ASP A 470 27.18 0.58 53.82
N ASP A 471 28.09 1.12 53.03
CA ASP A 471 28.73 2.42 53.29
C ASP A 471 28.89 3.11 51.91
N ASP A 472 27.99 4.09 51.69
CA ASP A 472 27.91 5.10 50.62
C ASP A 472 27.12 4.79 49.30
N ASP A 473 25.92 4.24 49.46
CA ASP A 473 24.59 4.85 49.21
C ASP A 473 24.23 5.44 47.81
N TYR A 474 23.78 4.58 46.89
CA TYR A 474 22.72 4.89 45.91
C TYR A 474 21.67 3.77 45.79
N ARG A 475 20.52 4.00 46.45
CA ARG A 475 19.15 3.47 46.30
C ARG A 475 18.85 2.25 45.40
N ILE A 476 18.15 1.30 46.04
CA ILE A 476 17.40 0.17 45.48
C ILE A 476 16.26 0.67 44.56
N ILE A 477 16.12 0.06 43.37
CA ILE A 477 14.96 0.16 42.47
C ILE A 477 14.36 -1.25 42.36
N PHE A 478 13.08 -1.40 42.71
CA PHE A 478 12.38 -2.71 42.64
C PHE A 478 12.13 -3.15 41.18
N GLU A 479 11.89 -4.45 40.96
CA GLU A 479 11.47 -5.03 39.67
C GLU A 479 10.21 -4.37 39.07
N SER A 480 9.39 -3.71 39.91
CA SER A 480 8.25 -2.90 39.48
C SER A 480 8.65 -1.55 38.85
N GLU A 481 9.84 -1.03 39.16
CA GLU A 481 10.37 0.23 38.64
C GLU A 481 11.35 0.02 37.45
N LEU A 482 12.05 -1.12 37.37
CA LEU A 482 12.80 -1.51 36.14
C LEU A 482 11.90 -1.79 34.94
N LYS A 483 10.65 -2.18 35.17
CA LYS A 483 9.62 -2.30 34.12
C LYS A 483 9.18 -0.94 33.53
N GLN A 484 9.61 0.18 34.11
CA GLN A 484 9.31 1.53 33.60
C GLN A 484 10.41 2.12 32.70
N PHE A 485 11.62 1.55 32.68
CA PHE A 485 12.76 2.13 31.93
C PHE A 485 13.23 1.33 30.71
N ASN A 486 12.97 0.02 30.62
CA ASN A 486 13.36 -0.81 29.46
C ASN A 486 12.15 -1.41 28.72
N GLN A 487 11.41 -0.56 27.98
CA GLN A 487 10.60 -1.04 26.86
C GLN A 487 11.14 -0.53 25.52
N PRO A 488 11.35 -1.41 24.52
CA PRO A 488 11.52 -1.00 23.14
C PRO A 488 10.25 -0.31 22.64
N ILE A 489 10.40 0.81 21.92
CA ILE A 489 9.29 1.52 21.28
C ILE A 489 8.81 0.70 20.07
N LYS A 490 7.96 -0.29 20.33
CA LYS A 490 6.98 -0.83 19.39
C LYS A 490 5.62 -0.21 19.75
N LYS A 491 4.98 0.47 18.79
CA LYS A 491 3.61 0.99 18.94
C LYS A 491 2.62 -0.19 18.91
N GLU A 492 2.28 -0.68 20.09
CA GLU A 492 1.04 -1.45 20.30
C GLU A 492 0.15 -0.74 21.33
N SER A 493 -1.10 -0.55 20.94
CA SER A 493 -2.16 0.12 21.67
C SER A 493 -2.64 -0.71 22.85
N LYS A 494 -2.42 -0.23 24.08
CA LYS A 494 -3.09 -0.74 25.28
C LYS A 494 -4.53 -0.22 25.36
N ASP A 495 -5.49 -1.08 25.01
CA ASP A 495 -6.89 -0.92 25.34
C ASP A 495 -7.09 -1.07 26.85
N ILE A 496 -7.46 0.04 27.51
CA ILE A 496 -8.12 0.00 28.81
C ILE A 496 -9.56 -0.44 28.54
N LYS A 497 -9.93 -1.65 28.98
CA LYS A 497 -11.35 -2.10 28.98
C LYS A 497 -12.15 -1.20 29.92
N GLN A 498 -12.66 -0.09 29.40
CA GLN A 498 -13.80 0.62 29.97
C GLN A 498 -15.05 -0.21 29.68
N GLU A 499 -15.84 -0.55 30.69
CA GLU A 499 -17.12 -1.22 30.50
C GLU A 499 -18.06 -0.31 29.70
N LYS A 500 -18.43 -0.76 28.50
CA LYS A 500 -19.31 -0.05 27.56
C LYS A 500 -20.67 -0.73 27.58
N THR A 501 -21.72 -0.02 27.97
CA THR A 501 -23.09 -0.53 27.90
C THR A 501 -23.67 -0.20 26.54
N PHE A 502 -23.82 -1.19 25.67
CA PHE A 502 -24.32 -1.00 24.32
C PHE A 502 -25.84 -0.78 24.31
N ILE A 503 -26.28 0.21 23.53
CA ILE A 503 -27.68 0.62 23.38
C ILE A 503 -28.07 0.61 21.90
N LYS A 504 -29.33 0.31 21.60
CA LYS A 504 -29.84 0.21 20.22
C LYS A 504 -30.63 1.47 19.85
N VAL A 505 -29.94 2.44 19.26
CA VAL A 505 -30.52 3.74 18.88
C VAL A 505 -30.93 3.74 17.40
N PRO A 506 -32.22 3.94 17.06
CA PRO A 506 -32.66 4.16 15.68
C PRO A 506 -31.98 5.38 15.04
N PHE A 507 -31.74 5.33 13.73
CA PHE A 507 -30.96 6.38 13.04
C PHE A 507 -31.52 7.81 13.19
N ALA A 508 -32.84 7.94 13.32
CA ALA A 508 -33.51 9.23 13.51
C ALA A 508 -33.25 9.86 14.89
N GLU A 509 -32.91 9.05 15.89
CA GLU A 509 -32.75 9.46 17.30
C GLU A 509 -31.28 9.53 17.73
N LYS A 510 -30.36 9.40 16.76
CA LYS A 510 -28.92 9.34 17.00
C LYS A 510 -28.35 10.61 17.64
N ASP A 511 -28.91 11.77 17.29
CA ASP A 511 -28.42 13.06 17.79
C ASP A 511 -28.88 13.25 19.25
N GLU A 512 -30.08 12.77 19.60
CA GLU A 512 -30.60 12.77 20.98
C GLU A 512 -29.79 11.84 21.90
N ALA A 513 -29.47 10.62 21.44
CA ALA A 513 -28.62 9.71 22.22
C ALA A 513 -27.19 10.25 22.39
N LYS A 514 -26.67 10.96 21.37
CA LYS A 514 -25.36 11.58 21.42
C LYS A 514 -25.30 12.75 22.42
N ASP A 515 -26.36 13.57 22.46
CA ASP A 515 -26.45 14.72 23.37
C ASP A 515 -26.55 14.29 24.84
N LEU A 516 -27.15 13.13 25.11
CA LEU A 516 -27.18 12.53 26.45
C LEU A 516 -25.84 11.90 26.88
N GLY A 517 -24.88 11.76 25.96
CA GLY A 517 -23.53 11.26 26.23
C GLY A 517 -23.20 9.87 25.67
N ALA A 518 -24.08 9.26 24.88
CA ALA A 518 -23.75 8.01 24.19
C ALA A 518 -22.74 8.24 23.06
N LYS A 519 -21.83 7.28 22.88
CA LYS A 519 -20.79 7.31 21.86
C LYS A 519 -21.00 6.19 20.86
N TRP A 520 -20.62 6.42 19.61
CA TRP A 520 -20.67 5.40 18.57
C TRP A 520 -19.37 4.61 18.56
N ASP A 521 -19.46 3.29 18.73
CA ASP A 521 -18.31 2.40 18.55
C ASP A 521 -18.20 2.04 17.06
N ARG A 522 -17.18 2.57 16.38
CA ARG A 522 -16.99 2.39 14.94
C ARG A 522 -16.60 0.96 14.58
N GLN A 523 -15.97 0.21 15.49
CA GLN A 523 -15.58 -1.18 15.26
C GLN A 523 -16.77 -2.14 15.43
N LYS A 524 -17.69 -1.86 16.37
CA LYS A 524 -18.91 -2.67 16.59
C LYS A 524 -20.17 -2.15 15.90
N GLN A 525 -20.08 -0.99 15.24
CA GLN A 525 -21.20 -0.29 14.63
C GLN A 525 -22.43 -0.22 15.55
N SER A 526 -22.23 0.19 16.80
CA SER A 526 -23.31 0.29 17.79
C SER A 526 -23.08 1.48 18.70
N TRP A 527 -24.17 2.09 19.18
CA TRP A 527 -24.13 3.12 20.21
C TRP A 527 -23.85 2.48 21.55
N TYR A 528 -23.07 3.14 22.40
CA TYR A 528 -22.81 2.70 23.77
C TYR A 528 -22.74 3.88 24.73
N VAL A 529 -23.14 3.62 25.96
CA VAL A 529 -22.96 4.55 27.08
C VAL A 529 -21.58 4.28 27.70
N PRO A 530 -20.68 5.28 27.77
CA PRO A 530 -19.38 5.13 28.43
C PRO A 530 -19.52 4.93 29.95
N ALA A 531 -18.60 4.19 30.56
CA ALA A 531 -18.55 4.02 32.02
C ALA A 531 -18.49 5.38 32.74
N GLY A 532 -19.40 5.60 33.70
CA GLY A 532 -19.50 6.82 34.51
C GLY A 532 -20.68 7.76 34.15
N ILE A 533 -21.41 7.49 33.06
CA ILE A 533 -22.64 8.21 32.71
C ILE A 533 -23.86 7.45 33.25
N ASP A 534 -24.82 8.16 33.86
CA ASP A 534 -26.06 7.58 34.35
C ASP A 534 -26.82 6.92 33.20
N VAL A 535 -27.16 5.64 33.36
CA VAL A 535 -27.78 4.80 32.33
C VAL A 535 -29.30 4.99 32.25
N ASN A 536 -29.92 5.58 33.27
CA ASN A 536 -31.38 5.77 33.34
C ASN A 536 -31.98 6.54 32.15
N PRO A 537 -31.37 7.64 31.64
CA PRO A 537 -31.88 8.37 30.47
C PRO A 537 -31.85 7.53 29.17
N PHE A 538 -31.09 6.44 29.16
CA PHE A 538 -30.90 5.56 28.00
C PHE A 538 -31.74 4.28 28.08
N GLU A 539 -32.60 4.12 29.10
CA GLU A 539 -33.44 2.92 29.29
C GLU A 539 -34.27 2.59 28.06
N LYS A 540 -34.79 3.63 27.36
CA LYS A 540 -35.57 3.46 26.10
C LYS A 540 -34.79 2.78 24.96
N TRP A 541 -33.45 2.72 25.05
CA TRP A 541 -32.58 2.07 24.08
C TRP A 541 -31.75 0.92 24.68
N SER A 542 -31.98 0.56 25.95
CA SER A 542 -31.29 -0.53 26.64
C SER A 542 -31.77 -1.90 26.16
N VAL A 543 -30.88 -2.90 26.16
CA VAL A 543 -31.19 -4.27 25.71
C VAL A 543 -31.16 -5.23 26.90
N SER A 544 -32.31 -5.75 27.32
CA SER A 544 -32.41 -6.76 28.37
C SER A 544 -31.78 -8.08 27.92
N GLN A 545 -30.72 -8.52 28.61
CA GLN A 545 -30.12 -9.85 28.44
C GLN A 545 -30.96 -10.91 29.17
N GLU A 546 -32.12 -11.29 28.64
CA GLU A 546 -32.79 -12.55 29.00
C GLU A 546 -33.94 -12.82 28.04
N GLN A 547 -33.61 -13.42 26.89
CA GLN A 547 -34.50 -14.28 26.10
C GLN A 547 -33.65 -15.03 25.06
N ALA A 548 -32.75 -15.85 25.60
CA ALA A 548 -32.11 -16.93 24.86
C ALA A 548 -32.23 -18.21 25.72
N ILE A 549 -32.92 -19.20 25.15
CA ILE A 549 -32.93 -20.63 25.49
C ILE A 549 -33.86 -21.09 26.62
N THR A 550 -35.10 -21.46 26.26
CA THR A 550 -35.79 -22.67 26.78
C THR A 550 -36.73 -23.26 25.73
N GLY A 551 -36.55 -24.55 25.40
CA GLY A 551 -37.65 -25.50 25.15
C GLY A 551 -38.26 -25.64 23.73
N ASN A 552 -37.83 -26.68 23.01
CA ASN A 552 -38.65 -27.46 22.03
C ASN A 552 -39.67 -28.34 22.81
N PRO A 553 -40.66 -29.09 22.24
CA PRO A 553 -41.19 -29.18 20.87
C PRO A 553 -42.75 -29.33 20.74
N ARG A 554 -43.25 -29.35 19.48
CA ARG A 554 -44.56 -29.85 18.95
C ARG A 554 -45.86 -29.11 19.34
N GLU A 555 -46.61 -28.64 18.33
CA GLU A 555 -47.80 -29.33 17.82
C GLU A 555 -48.39 -28.63 16.58
N ILE A 556 -48.88 -29.46 15.66
CA ILE A 556 -49.60 -29.12 14.43
C ILE A 556 -51.09 -28.97 14.79
N PRO A 557 -51.84 -28.10 14.10
CA PRO A 557 -53.08 -28.61 13.52
C PRO A 557 -53.16 -28.40 12.00
N GLN A 558 -53.60 -29.49 11.36
CA GLN A 558 -53.93 -29.65 9.96
C GLN A 558 -55.29 -29.03 9.61
N ASN A 559 -55.51 -28.92 8.29
CA ASN A 559 -56.73 -28.62 7.53
C ASN A 559 -56.94 -27.12 7.21
N ALA A 560 -57.16 -26.68 5.95
CA ALA A 560 -57.45 -27.40 4.71
C ALA A 560 -57.20 -26.51 3.47
N ASN A 561 -56.89 -27.18 2.36
CA ASN A 561 -57.20 -26.87 0.95
C ASN A 561 -56.63 -25.62 0.25
N TRP A 562 -55.80 -25.91 -0.75
CA TRP A 562 -55.52 -25.05 -1.92
C TRP A 562 -56.78 -24.73 -2.72
N PRO A 563 -56.77 -23.60 -3.46
CA PRO A 563 -56.92 -23.77 -4.90
C PRO A 563 -55.90 -22.98 -5.74
N GLN A 564 -55.67 -23.55 -6.91
CA GLN A 564 -54.97 -22.98 -8.07
C GLN A 564 -55.68 -21.74 -8.66
N ASN A 565 -54.94 -21.05 -9.52
CA ASN A 565 -55.36 -20.31 -10.72
C ASN A 565 -55.62 -18.78 -10.68
N MET A 566 -55.16 -18.16 -11.78
CA MET A 566 -55.54 -16.88 -12.42
C MET A 566 -54.71 -15.60 -12.14
N TYR A 567 -53.96 -15.18 -13.17
CA TYR A 567 -53.80 -13.76 -13.54
C TYR A 567 -55.13 -13.20 -14.07
N PRO A 568 -55.26 -11.87 -14.33
CA PRO A 568 -55.38 -10.69 -13.45
C PRO A 568 -56.81 -10.06 -13.59
N PRO A 569 -57.10 -8.85 -13.03
CA PRO A 569 -57.17 -7.70 -13.95
C PRO A 569 -56.81 -6.33 -13.34
N SER A 570 -56.57 -5.40 -14.26
CA SER A 570 -56.50 -3.95 -14.10
C SER A 570 -57.82 -3.30 -13.63
N SER A 571 -57.67 -2.13 -12.97
CA SER A 571 -58.58 -0.96 -12.83
C SER A 571 -59.19 -0.63 -11.44
N PHE A 572 -58.62 0.45 -10.84
CA PHE A 572 -59.17 1.63 -10.11
C PHE A 572 -60.19 1.46 -8.94
N PRO A 573 -60.16 2.26 -7.83
CA PRO A 573 -60.26 3.72 -7.89
C PRO A 573 -59.49 4.57 -6.86
N SER A 574 -59.34 5.84 -7.24
CA SER A 574 -58.98 7.05 -6.50
C SER A 574 -59.90 7.36 -5.30
N ASN A 575 -59.33 7.82 -4.17
CA ASN A 575 -59.51 9.17 -3.60
C ASN A 575 -58.56 9.40 -2.38
N PRO A 576 -58.48 10.59 -1.75
CA PRO A 576 -57.26 11.39 -1.71
C PRO A 576 -56.80 11.70 -0.27
N GLU A 577 -55.51 11.98 -0.07
CA GLU A 577 -55.07 13.10 0.77
C GLU A 577 -53.55 13.19 0.72
N SER A 578 -53.13 14.28 0.12
CA SER A 578 -51.79 14.79 -0.03
C SER A 578 -51.18 15.18 1.32
N ALA A 579 -49.95 14.72 1.55
CA ALA A 579 -48.93 15.56 2.16
C ALA A 579 -47.75 15.63 1.18
N GLU A 580 -47.90 16.49 0.17
CA GLU A 580 -46.79 16.98 -0.63
C GLU A 580 -45.81 17.69 0.32
N LYS A 581 -44.59 17.17 0.43
CA LYS A 581 -43.44 18.04 0.73
C LYS A 581 -42.87 18.46 -0.62
N THR A 582 -43.33 19.62 -1.08
CA THR A 582 -42.65 20.42 -2.09
C THR A 582 -41.19 20.63 -1.67
N GLU A 583 -40.24 20.07 -2.42
CA GLU A 583 -38.86 20.53 -2.38
C GLU A 583 -38.84 21.92 -3.02
N GLU A 584 -38.93 22.97 -2.21
CA GLU A 584 -38.75 24.33 -2.67
C GLU A 584 -37.34 24.48 -3.28
N SER A 585 -37.28 24.99 -4.50
CA SER A 585 -36.05 25.22 -5.26
C SER A 585 -35.09 26.11 -4.48
N LYS A 586 -34.01 25.52 -3.94
CA LYS A 586 -32.96 26.26 -3.22
C LYS A 586 -32.30 27.28 -4.16
N VAL A 587 -32.30 28.56 -3.77
CA VAL A 587 -31.61 29.63 -4.49
C VAL A 587 -30.18 29.75 -3.97
N TYR A 588 -29.20 29.42 -4.80
CA TYR A 588 -27.77 29.47 -4.44
C TYR A 588 -27.19 30.88 -4.64
N LEU A 589 -26.23 31.23 -3.78
CA LEU A 589 -25.58 32.53 -3.70
C LEU A 589 -24.09 32.41 -4.04
N ALA A 590 -23.58 33.36 -4.82
CA ALA A 590 -22.16 33.48 -5.14
C ALA A 590 -21.44 34.29 -4.05
N VAL A 591 -21.25 33.70 -2.86
CA VAL A 591 -20.64 34.38 -1.70
C VAL A 591 -19.11 34.19 -1.71
N PRO A 592 -18.31 35.26 -1.84
CA PRO A 592 -16.85 35.19 -1.75
C PRO A 592 -16.37 34.66 -0.39
N PHE A 593 -15.22 34.00 -0.37
CA PHE A 593 -14.66 33.39 0.85
C PHE A 593 -14.46 34.42 1.99
N GLY A 594 -14.20 35.69 1.70
CA GLY A 594 -14.09 36.75 2.70
C GLY A 594 -15.44 37.19 3.31
N GLU A 595 -16.54 36.95 2.62
CA GLU A 595 -17.87 37.49 2.95
C GLU A 595 -18.82 36.43 3.52
N HIS A 596 -18.34 35.20 3.69
CA HIS A 596 -19.15 34.07 4.16
C HIS A 596 -19.77 34.29 5.55
N LYS A 597 -19.14 35.11 6.41
CA LYS A 597 -19.66 35.43 7.75
C LYS A 597 -20.84 36.40 7.65
N GLU A 598 -20.74 37.34 6.71
CA GLU A 598 -21.77 38.34 6.43
C GLU A 598 -23.01 37.67 5.81
N ALA A 599 -22.83 36.85 4.78
CA ALA A 599 -23.93 36.10 4.17
C ALA A 599 -24.63 35.16 5.17
N LYS A 600 -23.85 34.50 6.06
CA LYS A 600 -24.41 33.66 7.12
C LYS A 600 -25.22 34.47 8.14
N SER A 601 -24.80 35.71 8.44
CA SER A 601 -25.53 36.60 9.34
C SER A 601 -26.88 37.05 8.78
N PHE A 602 -27.03 37.03 7.45
CA PHE A 602 -28.30 37.30 6.77
C PHE A 602 -29.13 36.05 6.46
N GLY A 603 -28.75 34.89 7.02
CA GLY A 603 -29.51 33.65 6.93
C GLY A 603 -29.12 32.72 5.78
N ALA A 604 -27.98 32.94 5.12
CA ALA A 604 -27.45 31.97 4.16
C ALA A 604 -26.95 30.70 4.86
N LEU A 605 -27.28 29.54 4.28
CA LEU A 605 -26.89 28.22 4.75
C LEU A 605 -25.90 27.57 3.79
N TRP A 606 -24.97 26.75 4.31
CA TRP A 606 -23.97 26.07 3.50
C TRP A 606 -24.42 24.65 3.14
N ASP A 607 -24.51 24.35 1.85
CA ASP A 607 -24.77 23.00 1.36
C ASP A 607 -23.43 22.26 1.17
N LYS A 608 -23.19 21.25 2.02
CA LYS A 608 -21.92 20.49 2.01
C LYS A 608 -21.75 19.63 0.76
N THR A 609 -22.83 19.24 0.11
CA THR A 609 -22.82 18.38 -1.08
C THR A 609 -22.56 19.22 -2.32
N ALA A 610 -23.21 20.37 -2.43
CA ALA A 610 -23.01 21.32 -3.53
C ALA A 610 -21.78 22.24 -3.34
N LYS A 611 -21.21 22.30 -2.13
CA LYS A 611 -20.16 23.24 -1.73
C LYS A 611 -20.50 24.70 -2.08
N SER A 612 -21.74 25.11 -1.80
CA SER A 612 -22.22 26.45 -2.10
C SER A 612 -23.14 26.98 -0.99
N TRP A 613 -23.24 28.30 -0.89
CA TRP A 613 -24.17 28.98 0.00
C TRP A 613 -25.55 29.08 -0.66
N TYR A 614 -26.62 28.92 0.10
CA TYR A 614 -27.99 29.08 -0.38
C TYR A 614 -28.83 29.88 0.61
N ILE A 615 -29.89 30.51 0.12
CA ILE A 615 -30.83 31.29 0.94
C ILE A 615 -31.60 30.33 1.85
N GLY A 616 -31.42 30.45 3.17
CA GLY A 616 -32.17 29.67 4.14
C GLY A 616 -33.64 30.11 4.25
N PRO A 617 -34.53 29.28 4.81
CA PRO A 617 -35.97 29.55 4.86
C PRO A 617 -36.37 30.81 5.67
N ASN A 618 -35.47 31.33 6.52
CA ASN A 618 -35.68 32.54 7.33
C ASN A 618 -34.68 33.66 6.97
N ALA A 619 -34.13 33.66 5.75
CA ALA A 619 -33.06 34.57 5.34
C ALA A 619 -33.59 35.93 4.84
N ASP A 620 -32.79 36.99 5.03
CA ASP A 620 -33.09 38.33 4.57
C ASP A 620 -32.74 38.48 3.08
N THR A 621 -33.74 38.28 2.22
CA THR A 621 -33.57 38.19 0.76
C THR A 621 -33.15 39.49 0.08
N GLU A 622 -33.39 40.65 0.70
CA GLU A 622 -32.97 41.95 0.17
C GLU A 622 -31.47 42.16 0.36
N LYS A 623 -30.94 41.84 1.56
CA LYS A 623 -29.51 42.01 1.86
C LYS A 623 -28.63 40.96 1.17
N LEU A 624 -29.18 39.79 0.87
CA LEU A 624 -28.49 38.74 0.10
C LEU A 624 -28.49 39.00 -1.41
N GLY A 625 -29.20 40.03 -1.89
CA GLY A 625 -29.38 40.34 -3.32
C GLY A 625 -28.09 40.62 -4.10
N LYS A 626 -27.03 41.12 -3.43
CA LYS A 626 -25.74 41.43 -4.06
C LYS A 626 -24.96 40.17 -4.50
N TRP A 627 -25.28 38.99 -3.97
CA TRP A 627 -24.64 37.72 -4.35
C TRP A 627 -25.54 36.85 -5.25
N LYS A 628 -26.60 37.42 -5.81
CA LYS A 628 -27.41 36.75 -6.84
C LYS A 628 -26.68 36.79 -8.19
N LEU A 629 -26.67 35.66 -8.89
CA LEU A 629 -25.93 35.46 -10.16
C LEU A 629 -26.27 36.48 -11.26
N GLU A 630 -27.44 37.11 -11.20
CA GLU A 630 -27.94 38.03 -12.22
C GLU A 630 -27.24 39.41 -12.24
N ASN A 631 -26.43 39.73 -11.22
CA ASN A 631 -25.90 41.08 -10.98
C ASN A 631 -24.39 41.26 -11.26
N ILE A 632 -23.71 40.31 -11.93
CA ILE A 632 -22.26 40.36 -12.19
C ILE A 632 -21.99 40.81 -13.64
N THR A 633 -21.37 41.98 -13.87
CA THR A 633 -21.04 42.52 -15.21
C THR A 633 -19.56 42.35 -15.61
N ASN A 634 -19.33 41.93 -16.86
CA ASN A 634 -18.03 41.56 -17.45
C ASN A 634 -17.51 42.58 -18.49
N GLU A 635 -16.19 42.85 -18.51
CA GLU A 635 -15.48 43.40 -19.68
C GLU A 635 -14.09 42.76 -19.87
N GLN A 636 -13.76 42.29 -21.08
CA GLN A 636 -12.40 41.88 -21.53
C GLN A 636 -12.24 41.96 -23.07
N SER A 637 -10.98 42.03 -23.56
CA SER A 637 -10.52 41.82 -24.96
C SER A 637 -9.00 41.47 -24.99
N PRO A 638 -8.39 40.94 -26.09
CA PRO A 638 -8.68 39.65 -26.74
C PRO A 638 -7.43 38.74 -26.93
N ALA A 639 -7.64 37.41 -27.04
CA ALA A 639 -6.69 36.37 -27.47
C ALA A 639 -7.30 35.53 -28.63
N LEU A 640 -6.48 34.71 -29.34
CA LEU A 640 -6.90 33.85 -30.47
C LEU A 640 -8.22 33.11 -30.19
N SER A 641 -9.06 32.96 -31.22
CA SER A 641 -10.39 32.39 -31.03
C SER A 641 -10.32 30.88 -30.72
N LEU A 642 -11.22 30.40 -29.84
CA LEU A 642 -11.33 28.99 -29.45
C LEU A 642 -11.46 28.03 -30.65
N HIS A 643 -12.16 28.50 -31.68
CA HIS A 643 -12.38 27.75 -32.91
C HIS A 643 -11.07 27.52 -33.67
N GLU A 644 -10.20 28.52 -33.74
CA GLU A 644 -8.87 28.40 -34.38
C GLU A 644 -7.93 27.50 -33.56
N GLU A 645 -7.94 27.62 -32.23
CA GLU A 645 -7.11 26.79 -31.36
C GLU A 645 -7.46 25.29 -31.48
N PHE A 646 -8.75 24.96 -31.51
CA PHE A 646 -9.18 23.56 -31.66
C PHE A 646 -9.04 23.05 -33.10
N SER A 647 -9.20 23.91 -34.10
CA SER A 647 -8.92 23.57 -35.51
C SER A 647 -7.48 23.12 -35.70
N ASN A 648 -6.53 23.84 -35.09
CA ASN A 648 -5.11 23.47 -35.12
C ASN A 648 -4.85 22.12 -34.44
N ALA A 649 -5.57 21.80 -33.36
CA ALA A 649 -5.47 20.50 -32.71
C ALA A 649 -5.98 19.36 -33.61
N LEU A 650 -7.09 19.57 -34.34
CA LEU A 650 -7.60 18.60 -35.31
C LEU A 650 -6.61 18.38 -36.47
N ILE A 651 -6.06 19.45 -37.03
CA ILE A 651 -5.06 19.38 -38.11
C ILE A 651 -3.81 18.62 -37.63
N SER A 652 -3.33 18.91 -36.42
CA SER A 652 -2.17 18.22 -35.84
C SER A 652 -2.36 16.71 -35.65
N MET A 653 -3.62 16.25 -35.59
CA MET A 653 -4.00 14.84 -35.46
C MET A 653 -4.27 14.17 -36.83
N GLY A 654 -3.92 14.84 -37.93
CA GLY A 654 -4.13 14.37 -39.30
C GLY A 654 -5.58 14.43 -39.76
N CYS A 655 -6.44 15.22 -39.10
CA CYS A 655 -7.82 15.45 -39.53
C CYS A 655 -7.88 16.58 -40.56
N ILE A 656 -8.66 16.38 -41.62
CA ILE A 656 -8.89 17.37 -42.68
C ILE A 656 -10.06 18.26 -42.25
N VAL A 657 -9.75 19.44 -41.71
CA VAL A 657 -10.75 20.45 -41.31
C VAL A 657 -11.31 21.12 -42.56
N SER A 658 -12.54 20.76 -42.93
CA SER A 658 -13.29 21.35 -44.05
C SER A 658 -14.78 21.48 -43.72
N GLY A 659 -15.49 22.39 -44.39
CA GLY A 659 -16.93 22.60 -44.15
C GLY A 659 -17.23 23.30 -42.82
N LYS A 660 -18.18 22.78 -42.03
CA LYS A 660 -18.64 23.37 -40.75
C LYS A 660 -17.78 22.96 -39.53
N HIS A 661 -16.69 22.22 -39.73
CA HIS A 661 -15.81 21.78 -38.65
C HIS A 661 -14.80 22.88 -38.26
N PRO A 662 -14.43 22.99 -36.97
CA PRO A 662 -14.93 22.22 -35.83
C PRO A 662 -16.28 22.70 -35.27
N ILE A 663 -17.23 21.77 -35.17
CA ILE A 663 -18.46 21.91 -34.40
C ILE A 663 -18.14 21.65 -32.92
N MET A 664 -18.34 22.64 -32.04
CA MET A 664 -17.95 22.61 -30.62
C MET A 664 -19.14 22.59 -29.65
N ASP A 665 -20.22 21.90 -29.99
CA ASP A 665 -21.47 21.83 -29.20
C ASP A 665 -21.48 20.71 -28.13
N GLY A 666 -20.36 20.00 -27.96
CA GLY A 666 -20.22 18.87 -27.05
C GLY A 666 -20.80 17.55 -27.55
N THR A 667 -21.24 17.51 -28.82
CA THR A 667 -21.70 16.28 -29.47
C THR A 667 -20.56 15.56 -30.19
N GLU A 668 -20.76 14.28 -30.46
CA GLU A 668 -19.81 13.45 -31.21
C GLU A 668 -19.82 13.82 -32.69
N GLN A 669 -18.64 14.12 -33.23
CA GLN A 669 -18.44 14.55 -34.62
C GLN A 669 -17.50 13.60 -35.36
N ARG A 670 -17.81 13.34 -36.63
CA ARG A 670 -16.97 12.56 -37.55
C ARG A 670 -16.29 13.49 -38.55
N ILE A 671 -15.01 13.25 -38.80
CA ILE A 671 -14.18 14.08 -39.69
C ILE A 671 -13.30 13.21 -40.58
N ALA A 672 -13.01 13.65 -41.80
CA ALA A 672 -12.08 12.98 -42.69
C ALA A 672 -10.63 13.11 -42.16
N VAL A 673 -9.80 12.11 -42.41
CA VAL A 673 -8.36 12.14 -42.08
C VAL A 673 -7.53 11.92 -43.34
N GLU A 674 -6.28 12.34 -43.32
CA GLU A 674 -5.35 12.12 -44.43
C GLU A 674 -5.21 10.61 -44.75
N GLY A 675 -5.37 10.26 -46.02
CA GLY A 675 -5.36 8.87 -46.49
C GLY A 675 -6.73 8.19 -46.60
N ASP A 676 -7.82 8.87 -46.23
CA ASP A 676 -9.20 8.41 -46.51
C ASP A 676 -9.50 8.41 -48.02
N LYS A 677 -10.13 7.35 -48.52
CA LYS A 677 -10.56 7.23 -49.92
C LYS A 677 -12.06 7.54 -50.01
N ASN A 678 -12.49 8.36 -50.98
CA ASN A 678 -13.89 8.81 -51.10
C ASN A 678 -14.40 9.55 -49.83
N LYS A 679 -15.72 9.54 -49.55
CA LYS A 679 -16.37 10.26 -48.41
C LYS A 679 -16.17 9.58 -47.04
N GLU A 680 -15.06 8.88 -46.83
CA GLU A 680 -14.73 8.25 -45.55
C GLU A 680 -14.45 9.31 -44.47
N THR A 681 -14.83 9.03 -43.22
CA THR A 681 -14.61 9.92 -42.07
C THR A 681 -14.01 9.14 -40.90
N ALA A 682 -12.75 8.73 -41.00
CA ALA A 682 -12.12 7.88 -39.98
C ALA A 682 -11.70 8.65 -38.71
N GLY A 683 -11.71 9.98 -38.73
CA GLY A 683 -11.51 10.83 -37.56
C GLY A 683 -12.77 10.99 -36.71
N PHE A 684 -12.57 11.10 -35.40
CA PHE A 684 -13.60 11.28 -34.40
C PHE A 684 -13.18 12.41 -33.45
N TYR A 685 -14.09 13.31 -33.12
CA TYR A 685 -13.83 14.24 -32.03
C TYR A 685 -15.11 14.65 -31.29
N ILE A 686 -14.93 15.08 -30.04
CA ILE A 686 -15.93 15.78 -29.24
C ILE A 686 -15.27 17.08 -28.80
N ALA A 687 -15.96 18.20 -28.94
CA ALA A 687 -15.42 19.49 -28.51
C ALA A 687 -16.50 20.32 -27.83
N HIS A 688 -16.14 20.92 -26.70
CA HIS A 688 -17.02 21.79 -25.93
C HIS A 688 -16.55 23.23 -26.10
N SER A 689 -17.44 24.13 -26.54
CA SER A 689 -17.22 25.58 -26.54
C SER A 689 -17.63 26.25 -25.22
N ASN A 690 -18.56 25.62 -24.50
CA ASN A 690 -19.15 26.18 -23.29
C ASN A 690 -18.45 25.62 -22.05
N GLY A 691 -18.16 26.45 -21.06
CA GLY A 691 -17.38 26.06 -19.91
C GLY A 691 -15.88 26.07 -20.20
N HIS A 692 -15.15 24.99 -19.85
CA HIS A 692 -13.71 24.88 -20.09
C HIS A 692 -13.54 24.33 -21.50
N PRO A 693 -13.12 25.13 -22.49
CA PRO A 693 -13.11 24.65 -23.85
C PRO A 693 -12.11 23.50 -23.93
N ALA A 694 -12.65 22.32 -24.15
CA ALA A 694 -11.94 21.06 -24.05
C ALA A 694 -12.51 20.11 -25.07
N GLY A 695 -11.68 19.21 -25.54
CA GLY A 695 -12.05 18.31 -26.60
C GLY A 695 -11.30 17.02 -26.50
N TYR A 696 -11.84 16.02 -27.14
CA TYR A 696 -11.22 14.73 -27.31
C TYR A 696 -11.18 14.45 -28.81
N ILE A 697 -10.01 14.08 -29.32
CA ILE A 697 -9.78 13.80 -30.73
C ILE A 697 -9.21 12.38 -30.82
N LYS A 698 -9.73 11.58 -31.74
CA LYS A 698 -9.23 10.23 -32.04
C LYS A 698 -9.16 10.04 -33.54
N ASN A 699 -7.98 9.71 -34.03
CA ASN A 699 -7.80 9.27 -35.40
C ASN A 699 -7.85 7.73 -35.42
N ASN A 700 -8.94 7.14 -35.95
CA ASN A 700 -9.10 5.69 -35.94
C ASN A 700 -8.23 4.95 -36.97
N ARG A 701 -7.55 5.68 -37.88
CA ARG A 701 -6.64 5.10 -38.88
C ARG A 701 -5.22 4.98 -38.34
N SER A 702 -4.75 5.98 -37.57
CA SER A 702 -3.43 5.94 -36.91
C SER A 702 -3.48 5.39 -35.48
N GLY A 703 -4.66 5.32 -34.86
CA GLY A 703 -4.84 4.88 -33.46
C GLY A 703 -4.51 5.93 -32.40
N ILE A 704 -4.16 7.16 -32.80
CA ILE A 704 -3.71 8.24 -31.91
C ILE A 704 -4.91 8.98 -31.31
N GLU A 705 -4.85 9.24 -30.00
CA GLU A 705 -5.87 9.93 -29.21
C GLU A 705 -5.29 11.16 -28.51
N LEU A 706 -6.04 12.27 -28.46
CA LEU A 706 -5.62 13.54 -27.84
C LEU A 706 -6.76 14.12 -27.01
N LYS A 707 -6.45 14.47 -25.75
CA LYS A 707 -7.32 15.29 -24.89
C LYS A 707 -6.85 16.75 -24.98
N TRP A 708 -7.61 17.59 -25.67
CA TRP A 708 -7.34 19.00 -25.88
C TRP A 708 -8.03 19.87 -24.81
N LYS A 709 -7.37 20.97 -24.42
CA LYS A 709 -7.91 22.04 -23.56
C LYS A 709 -7.41 23.38 -24.09
N SER A 710 -8.27 24.40 -24.13
CA SER A 710 -7.91 25.75 -24.55
C SER A 710 -6.97 26.42 -23.57
N LYS A 711 -6.01 27.17 -24.11
CA LYS A 711 -4.94 27.87 -23.37
C LYS A 711 -5.28 29.32 -23.02
N GLY A 712 -6.50 29.80 -23.29
CA GLY A 712 -6.81 31.24 -23.35
C GLY A 712 -7.71 31.86 -22.25
N TYR A 713 -8.21 31.12 -21.26
CA TYR A 713 -9.16 31.68 -20.28
C TYR A 713 -8.57 31.80 -18.86
N THR A 714 -8.12 33.00 -18.48
CA THR A 714 -8.00 33.39 -17.07
C THR A 714 -9.38 33.85 -16.59
N LEU A 715 -10.15 32.91 -16.04
CA LEU A 715 -11.44 33.21 -15.41
C LEU A 715 -11.22 33.80 -14.02
N ASP A 716 -11.95 34.88 -13.73
CA ASP A 716 -12.02 35.46 -12.38
C ASP A 716 -12.62 34.43 -11.39
N PRO A 717 -12.27 34.44 -10.08
CA PRO A 717 -12.72 33.45 -9.11
C PRO A 717 -14.26 33.30 -9.03
N GLU A 718 -15.02 34.35 -9.33
CA GLU A 718 -16.49 34.33 -9.40
C GLU A 718 -17.01 33.45 -10.54
N GLN A 719 -16.40 33.56 -11.72
CA GLN A 719 -16.74 32.75 -12.90
C GLN A 719 -16.34 31.28 -12.72
N LYS A 720 -15.21 31.03 -12.05
CA LYS A 720 -14.73 29.68 -11.71
C LYS A 720 -15.68 28.95 -10.75
N ALA A 721 -16.29 29.67 -9.80
CA ALA A 721 -17.25 29.11 -8.87
C ALA A 721 -18.61 28.79 -9.52
N ALA A 722 -19.13 29.70 -10.35
CA ALA A 722 -20.36 29.47 -11.12
C ALA A 722 -20.22 28.26 -12.07
N MET A 723 -19.06 28.16 -12.71
CA MET A 723 -18.72 27.09 -13.65
C MET A 723 -18.49 25.72 -12.98
N GLN A 724 -17.95 25.70 -11.75
CA GLN A 724 -17.86 24.47 -10.95
C GLN A 724 -19.24 23.98 -10.50
N ALA A 725 -20.16 24.90 -10.16
CA ALA A 725 -21.53 24.57 -9.82
C ALA A 725 -22.30 24.01 -11.03
N GLU A 726 -22.11 24.61 -12.22
CA GLU A 726 -22.70 24.12 -13.47
C GLU A 726 -22.11 22.76 -13.87
N ALA A 727 -20.78 22.57 -13.77
CA ALA A 727 -20.12 21.31 -14.05
C ALA A 727 -20.55 20.18 -13.09
N ALA A 728 -20.75 20.49 -11.80
CA ALA A 728 -21.28 19.54 -10.83
C ALA A 728 -22.74 19.16 -11.13
N THR A 729 -23.56 20.15 -11.53
CA THR A 729 -24.95 19.93 -11.95
C THR A 729 -25.00 19.03 -13.19
N ASN A 730 -24.16 19.30 -14.18
CA ASN A 730 -24.06 18.51 -15.39
C ASN A 730 -23.52 17.09 -15.14
N LEU A 731 -22.56 16.92 -14.21
CA LEU A 731 -22.06 15.60 -13.82
C LEU A 731 -23.14 14.78 -13.09
N ALA A 732 -23.89 15.43 -12.18
CA ALA A 732 -25.02 14.80 -11.49
C ALA A 732 -26.14 14.44 -12.46
N ALA A 733 -26.48 15.32 -13.41
CA ALA A 733 -27.45 15.06 -14.48
C ALA A 733 -27.02 13.89 -15.37
N ARG A 734 -25.74 13.82 -15.77
CA ARG A 734 -25.20 12.69 -16.54
C ARG A 734 -25.21 11.39 -15.74
N ALA A 735 -24.95 11.45 -14.43
CA ALA A 735 -25.01 10.27 -13.56
C ALA A 735 -26.46 9.76 -13.42
N THR A 736 -27.44 10.65 -13.26
CA THR A 736 -28.86 10.28 -13.20
C THR A 736 -29.36 9.77 -14.54
N GLU A 737 -28.97 10.39 -15.66
CA GLU A 737 -29.27 9.89 -17.01
C GLU A 737 -28.66 8.52 -17.28
N ARG A 738 -27.38 8.32 -16.91
CA ARG A 738 -26.70 7.01 -17.03
C ARG A 738 -27.39 5.95 -16.18
N ASN A 739 -27.75 6.26 -14.93
CA ASN A 739 -28.48 5.35 -14.06
C ASN A 739 -29.86 5.01 -14.64
N LYS A 740 -30.60 6.00 -15.14
CA LYS A 740 -31.91 5.81 -15.79
C LYS A 740 -31.78 4.94 -17.05
N ALA A 741 -30.77 5.17 -17.87
CA ALA A 741 -30.50 4.36 -19.06
C ALA A 741 -30.13 2.91 -18.70
N GLN A 742 -29.32 2.71 -17.65
CA GLN A 742 -28.98 1.38 -17.15
C GLN A 742 -30.18 0.65 -16.55
N GLU A 743 -31.07 1.35 -15.85
CA GLU A 743 -32.33 0.81 -15.31
C GLU A 743 -33.27 0.36 -16.43
N GLN A 744 -33.41 1.17 -17.49
CA GLN A 744 -34.16 0.80 -18.68
C GLN A 744 -33.55 -0.41 -19.40
N ALA A 745 -32.22 -0.46 -19.51
CA ALA A 745 -31.52 -1.60 -20.08
C ALA A 745 -31.73 -2.87 -19.24
N ALA A 746 -31.69 -2.78 -17.91
CA ALA A 746 -31.96 -3.89 -16.99
C ALA A 746 -33.38 -4.45 -17.19
N ASN A 747 -34.39 -3.59 -17.22
CA ASN A 747 -35.78 -3.99 -17.47
C ASN A 747 -35.96 -4.70 -18.82
N ARG A 748 -35.28 -4.21 -19.86
CA ARG A 748 -35.27 -4.85 -21.18
C ARG A 748 -34.60 -6.23 -21.12
N VAL A 749 -33.47 -6.36 -20.44
CA VAL A 749 -32.74 -7.62 -20.29
C VAL A 749 -33.56 -8.65 -19.52
N VAL A 750 -34.20 -8.27 -18.41
CA VAL A 750 -35.12 -9.14 -17.65
C VAL A 750 -36.28 -9.61 -18.54
N SER A 751 -36.84 -8.70 -19.36
CA SER A 751 -37.92 -9.04 -20.30
C SER A 751 -37.47 -9.98 -21.43
N GLN A 752 -36.21 -9.88 -21.86
CA GLN A 752 -35.61 -10.80 -22.84
C GLN A 752 -35.37 -12.18 -22.23
N LEU A 753 -34.85 -12.23 -20.99
CA LEU A 753 -34.55 -13.49 -20.30
C LEU A 753 -35.80 -14.37 -20.17
N LYS A 754 -36.97 -13.78 -19.88
CA LYS A 754 -38.26 -14.49 -19.80
C LYS A 754 -38.68 -15.24 -21.08
N LYS A 755 -38.10 -14.88 -22.24
CA LYS A 755 -38.39 -15.51 -23.53
C LYS A 755 -37.42 -16.64 -23.88
N LEU A 756 -36.35 -16.79 -23.09
CA LEU A 756 -35.33 -17.81 -23.28
C LEU A 756 -35.71 -19.09 -22.55
N THR A 757 -35.06 -20.17 -22.93
CA THR A 757 -35.29 -21.50 -22.39
C THR A 757 -34.21 -21.82 -21.37
N VAL A 758 -34.56 -22.45 -20.25
CA VAL A 758 -33.55 -22.93 -19.31
C VAL A 758 -32.69 -23.98 -20.00
N ILE A 759 -31.38 -23.88 -19.82
CA ILE A 759 -30.46 -24.82 -20.45
C ILE A 759 -30.56 -26.20 -19.78
N THR A 760 -30.81 -27.23 -20.58
CA THR A 760 -30.90 -28.63 -20.14
C THR A 760 -29.87 -29.52 -20.83
N THR A 761 -29.50 -29.16 -22.05
CA THR A 761 -28.42 -29.78 -22.83
C THR A 761 -27.29 -28.77 -23.05
N PRO A 762 -26.02 -29.21 -23.12
CA PRO A 762 -24.91 -28.32 -23.43
C PRO A 762 -25.09 -27.66 -24.81
N THR A 763 -24.95 -26.35 -24.87
CA THR A 763 -24.80 -25.61 -26.14
C THR A 763 -23.45 -25.93 -26.80
N PRO A 764 -23.22 -25.59 -28.07
CA PRO A 764 -21.91 -25.74 -28.73
C PRO A 764 -20.73 -25.16 -27.93
N TYR A 765 -20.93 -23.99 -27.30
CA TYR A 765 -19.92 -23.38 -26.43
C TYR A 765 -19.61 -24.22 -25.19
N LEU A 766 -20.63 -24.69 -24.46
CA LEU A 766 -20.43 -25.49 -23.26
C LEU A 766 -19.83 -26.86 -23.58
N ALA A 767 -20.27 -27.48 -24.68
CA ALA A 767 -19.71 -28.73 -25.17
C ALA A 767 -18.21 -28.57 -25.52
N LYS A 768 -17.84 -27.49 -26.24
CA LYS A 768 -16.45 -27.17 -26.56
C LYS A 768 -15.60 -26.93 -25.31
N LYS A 769 -16.17 -26.28 -24.29
CA LYS A 769 -15.48 -26.02 -23.02
C LYS A 769 -15.56 -27.20 -22.04
N GLY A 770 -16.22 -28.31 -22.38
CA GLY A 770 -16.30 -29.50 -21.51
C GLY A 770 -17.14 -29.31 -20.24
N ILE A 771 -18.04 -28.33 -20.23
CA ILE A 771 -18.81 -27.91 -19.05
C ILE A 771 -20.25 -28.38 -19.10
N GLN A 772 -20.80 -28.81 -17.96
CA GLN A 772 -22.20 -29.18 -17.86
C GLN A 772 -23.13 -27.96 -17.66
N PRO A 773 -24.37 -28.01 -18.19
CA PRO A 773 -25.44 -27.07 -17.90
C PRO A 773 -25.57 -26.77 -16.40
N ALA A 774 -25.77 -25.49 -16.06
CA ALA A 774 -25.95 -25.02 -14.69
C ALA A 774 -27.32 -24.37 -14.53
N GLU A 775 -27.90 -24.48 -13.34
CA GLU A 775 -29.10 -23.73 -12.98
C GLU A 775 -28.83 -22.22 -13.07
N GLY A 776 -29.80 -21.47 -13.58
CA GLY A 776 -29.67 -20.02 -13.80
C GLY A 776 -29.01 -19.63 -15.12
N VAL A 777 -28.65 -20.59 -15.98
CA VAL A 777 -28.18 -20.35 -17.36
C VAL A 777 -29.26 -20.69 -18.38
N PHE A 778 -29.29 -19.97 -19.49
CA PHE A 778 -30.35 -20.03 -20.48
C PHE A 778 -29.79 -20.26 -21.88
N THR A 779 -30.65 -20.70 -22.78
CA THR A 779 -30.39 -20.87 -24.22
C THR A 779 -31.52 -20.30 -25.07
N ASP A 780 -31.23 -20.02 -26.34
CA ASP A 780 -32.28 -19.80 -27.34
C ASP A 780 -33.04 -21.11 -27.64
N LYS A 781 -34.13 -21.01 -28.40
CA LYS A 781 -35.02 -22.16 -28.67
C LYS A 781 -34.32 -23.26 -29.44
N GLU A 782 -33.31 -22.88 -30.22
CA GLU A 782 -32.50 -23.75 -31.06
C GLU A 782 -31.37 -24.44 -30.29
N GLY A 783 -31.07 -24.04 -29.04
CA GLY A 783 -30.03 -24.66 -28.23
C GLY A 783 -28.59 -24.20 -28.57
N GLN A 784 -28.45 -23.10 -29.29
CA GLN A 784 -27.21 -22.69 -29.93
C GLN A 784 -26.42 -21.64 -29.14
N LYS A 785 -27.11 -20.66 -28.56
CA LYS A 785 -26.47 -19.55 -27.83
C LYS A 785 -26.63 -19.71 -26.33
N THR A 786 -25.57 -19.44 -25.60
CA THR A 786 -25.59 -19.49 -24.12
C THR A 786 -25.84 -18.10 -23.57
N TYR A 787 -26.74 -17.97 -22.61
CA TYR A 787 -27.11 -16.70 -21.97
C TYR A 787 -26.94 -16.82 -20.45
N ILE A 788 -26.11 -15.95 -19.90
CA ILE A 788 -25.72 -15.97 -18.48
C ILE A 788 -26.15 -14.63 -17.86
N PRO A 789 -27.16 -14.62 -16.97
CA PRO A 789 -27.58 -13.42 -16.25
C PRO A 789 -26.44 -12.81 -15.43
N ALA A 790 -26.30 -11.49 -15.44
CA ALA A 790 -25.40 -10.75 -14.58
C ALA A 790 -26.22 -9.97 -13.55
N ILE A 791 -26.05 -10.34 -12.28
CA ILE A 791 -26.79 -9.81 -11.14
C ILE A 791 -25.85 -9.02 -10.21
N ASP A 792 -26.42 -8.13 -9.40
CA ASP A 792 -25.70 -7.51 -8.29
C ASP A 792 -25.75 -8.36 -7.01
N GLU A 793 -25.12 -7.87 -5.94
CA GLU A 793 -25.10 -8.53 -4.64
C GLU A 793 -26.50 -8.68 -4.03
N ASN A 794 -27.49 -7.91 -4.47
CA ASN A 794 -28.88 -8.00 -4.00
C ASN A 794 -29.74 -8.93 -4.87
N GLY A 795 -29.17 -9.51 -5.92
CA GLY A 795 -29.86 -10.39 -6.86
C GLY A 795 -30.62 -9.67 -7.96
N LYS A 796 -30.48 -8.35 -8.07
CA LYS A 796 -31.10 -7.61 -9.17
C LYS A 796 -30.31 -7.88 -10.44
N GLN A 797 -31.01 -8.33 -11.49
CA GLN A 797 -30.41 -8.52 -12.79
C GLN A 797 -30.24 -7.19 -13.52
N TRP A 798 -28.99 -6.85 -13.81
CA TRP A 798 -28.62 -5.61 -14.50
C TRP A 798 -28.23 -5.83 -15.95
N SER A 799 -27.64 -6.99 -16.24
CA SER A 799 -27.16 -7.35 -17.56
C SER A 799 -27.28 -8.85 -17.80
N MET A 800 -26.80 -9.28 -18.96
CA MET A 800 -26.69 -10.67 -19.36
C MET A 800 -25.56 -10.76 -20.38
N GLN A 801 -24.66 -11.72 -20.16
CA GLN A 801 -23.67 -12.11 -21.15
C GLN A 801 -24.31 -13.13 -22.09
N TYR A 802 -24.16 -12.95 -23.40
CA TYR A 802 -24.54 -13.94 -24.39
C TYR A 802 -23.31 -14.40 -25.15
N ILE A 803 -23.21 -15.70 -25.33
CA ILE A 803 -22.08 -16.39 -25.93
C ILE A 803 -22.60 -17.12 -27.17
N SER A 804 -22.06 -16.72 -28.31
CA SER A 804 -22.34 -17.32 -29.61
C SER A 804 -21.72 -18.71 -29.75
N GLU A 805 -22.15 -19.46 -30.76
CA GLU A 805 -21.66 -20.81 -31.08
C GLU A 805 -20.13 -20.87 -31.28
N ASP A 806 -19.55 -19.79 -31.84
CA ASP A 806 -18.11 -19.62 -32.05
C ASP A 806 -17.32 -19.27 -30.77
N GLY A 807 -18.02 -19.04 -29.65
CA GLY A 807 -17.45 -18.59 -28.39
C GLY A 807 -17.35 -17.07 -28.24
N THR A 808 -17.83 -16.27 -29.21
CA THR A 808 -17.85 -14.81 -29.09
C THR A 808 -18.77 -14.37 -27.96
N LYS A 809 -18.21 -13.71 -26.94
CA LYS A 809 -18.92 -13.22 -25.75
C LYS A 809 -19.29 -11.75 -25.92
N ARG A 810 -20.52 -11.37 -25.59
CA ARG A 810 -20.98 -9.97 -25.61
C ARG A 810 -21.95 -9.70 -24.46
N PHE A 811 -22.11 -8.44 -24.10
CA PHE A 811 -23.08 -7.99 -23.09
C PHE A 811 -24.21 -7.18 -23.72
N ALA A 812 -25.35 -7.14 -23.03
CA ALA A 812 -26.48 -6.33 -23.46
C ALA A 812 -26.11 -4.83 -23.58
N LYS A 813 -26.36 -4.23 -24.74
CA LYS A 813 -25.97 -2.84 -25.03
C LYS A 813 -26.59 -1.85 -24.03
N GLY A 814 -25.77 -1.00 -23.39
CA GLY A 814 -26.21 0.03 -22.44
C GLY A 814 -26.55 -0.48 -21.03
N SER A 815 -26.32 -1.77 -20.75
CA SER A 815 -26.51 -2.36 -19.43
C SER A 815 -25.33 -2.11 -18.48
N LYS A 816 -25.53 -2.33 -17.18
CA LYS A 816 -24.47 -2.26 -16.15
C LYS A 816 -23.79 -3.63 -16.03
N LYS A 817 -22.49 -3.67 -16.32
CA LYS A 817 -21.62 -4.86 -16.14
C LYS A 817 -20.80 -4.77 -14.86
N GLU A 818 -20.26 -3.59 -14.58
CA GLU A 818 -19.36 -3.33 -13.46
C GLU A 818 -20.02 -3.67 -12.12
N GLY A 819 -19.33 -4.51 -11.32
CA GLY A 819 -19.81 -5.03 -10.04
C GLY A 819 -20.90 -6.10 -10.15
N CYS A 820 -21.36 -6.43 -11.36
CA CYS A 820 -22.32 -7.52 -11.59
C CYS A 820 -21.58 -8.84 -11.84
N PHE A 821 -22.15 -9.94 -11.37
CA PHE A 821 -21.56 -11.27 -11.42
C PHE A 821 -22.62 -12.35 -11.64
N HIS A 822 -22.18 -13.61 -11.82
CA HIS A 822 -23.08 -14.76 -11.87
C HIS A 822 -22.67 -15.83 -10.85
N PRO A 823 -23.51 -16.14 -9.84
CA PRO A 823 -23.24 -17.22 -8.90
C PRO A 823 -23.67 -18.57 -9.48
N ILE A 824 -22.73 -19.51 -9.57
CA ILE A 824 -22.99 -20.87 -10.02
C ILE A 824 -23.80 -21.62 -8.95
N GLY A 825 -25.06 -21.95 -9.25
CA GLY A 825 -25.99 -22.54 -8.28
C GLY A 825 -26.83 -21.51 -7.51
N GLY A 826 -26.77 -20.23 -7.87
CA GLY A 826 -27.63 -19.19 -7.32
C GLY A 826 -27.13 -18.55 -6.01
N LEU A 827 -27.87 -17.52 -5.55
CA LEU A 827 -27.48 -16.73 -4.38
C LEU A 827 -27.57 -17.49 -3.05
N ASP A 828 -28.48 -18.46 -2.94
CA ASP A 828 -28.62 -19.27 -1.72
C ASP A 828 -27.42 -20.22 -1.56
N ALA A 829 -26.94 -20.80 -2.66
CA ALA A 829 -25.73 -21.60 -2.68
C ALA A 829 -24.49 -20.73 -2.36
N LEU A 830 -24.44 -19.50 -2.88
CA LEU A 830 -23.38 -18.53 -2.56
C LEU A 830 -23.38 -18.16 -1.06
N ALA A 831 -24.57 -17.95 -0.49
CA ALA A 831 -24.75 -17.67 0.94
C ALA A 831 -24.36 -18.88 1.81
N SER A 832 -24.51 -20.10 1.31
CA SER A 832 -24.17 -21.33 2.03
C SER A 832 -22.71 -21.77 1.84
N ALA A 833 -22.01 -21.28 0.82
CA ALA A 833 -20.62 -21.66 0.54
C ALA A 833 -19.67 -21.31 1.71
N PRO A 834 -18.74 -22.20 2.10
CA PRO A 834 -17.81 -21.94 3.21
C PRO A 834 -16.80 -20.82 2.91
N ILE A 835 -16.52 -20.62 1.62
CA ILE A 835 -15.55 -19.66 1.09
C ILE A 835 -16.11 -19.07 -0.20
N LEU A 836 -15.78 -17.82 -0.50
CA LEU A 836 -16.14 -17.18 -1.78
C LEU A 836 -15.02 -17.40 -2.79
N ILE A 837 -15.33 -17.99 -3.93
CA ILE A 837 -14.37 -18.18 -5.02
C ILE A 837 -14.87 -17.43 -6.25
N ILE A 838 -14.07 -16.49 -6.73
CA ILE A 838 -14.41 -15.61 -7.86
C ILE A 838 -13.49 -15.99 -9.02
N GLY A 839 -14.05 -16.59 -10.06
CA GLY A 839 -13.36 -16.85 -11.32
C GLY A 839 -13.53 -15.70 -12.30
N GLU A 840 -12.49 -15.44 -13.10
CA GLU A 840 -12.52 -14.43 -14.16
C GLU A 840 -13.67 -14.67 -15.15
N GLY A 841 -13.69 -15.85 -15.79
CA GLY A 841 -14.72 -16.23 -16.74
C GLY A 841 -15.80 -17.17 -16.16
N TYR A 842 -16.93 -17.29 -16.87
CA TYR A 842 -17.95 -18.31 -16.54
C TYR A 842 -17.40 -19.74 -16.61
N ALA A 843 -16.55 -20.05 -17.60
CA ALA A 843 -15.98 -21.37 -17.76
C ALA A 843 -15.08 -21.75 -16.57
N THR A 844 -14.18 -20.84 -16.19
CA THR A 844 -13.34 -20.92 -14.99
C THR A 844 -14.19 -21.15 -13.74
N ALA A 845 -15.18 -20.29 -13.49
CA ALA A 845 -16.05 -20.41 -12.31
C ALA A 845 -16.81 -21.75 -12.29
N LYS A 846 -17.40 -22.17 -13.41
CA LYS A 846 -18.17 -23.42 -13.47
C LYS A 846 -17.30 -24.66 -13.29
N THR A 847 -16.09 -24.68 -13.85
CA THR A 847 -15.12 -25.77 -13.65
C THR A 847 -14.75 -25.91 -12.18
N LEU A 848 -14.48 -24.78 -11.51
CA LEU A 848 -14.18 -24.76 -10.08
C LEU A 848 -15.38 -25.24 -9.25
N ALA A 849 -16.61 -24.82 -9.59
CA ALA A 849 -17.81 -25.28 -8.90
C ALA A 849 -18.05 -26.79 -9.05
N GLU A 850 -17.84 -27.35 -10.25
CA GLU A 850 -17.93 -28.80 -10.48
C GLU A 850 -16.86 -29.59 -9.71
N THR A 851 -15.68 -29.01 -9.53
CA THR A 851 -14.56 -29.68 -8.86
C THR A 851 -14.69 -29.65 -7.34
N LEU A 852 -15.25 -28.56 -6.80
CA LEU A 852 -15.34 -28.32 -5.36
C LEU A 852 -16.69 -28.70 -4.74
N ASN A 853 -17.70 -28.91 -5.57
CA ASN A 853 -19.09 -29.18 -5.16
C ASN A 853 -19.73 -28.07 -4.30
N PHE A 854 -19.30 -26.82 -4.44
CA PHE A 854 -19.97 -25.66 -3.85
C PHE A 854 -19.91 -24.43 -4.75
N CYS A 855 -20.73 -23.42 -4.43
CA CYS A 855 -20.93 -22.24 -5.26
C CYS A 855 -19.64 -21.44 -5.49
N THR A 856 -19.42 -21.07 -6.75
CA THR A 856 -18.40 -20.13 -7.19
C THR A 856 -19.07 -18.99 -7.96
N VAL A 857 -18.32 -17.92 -8.25
CA VAL A 857 -18.83 -16.72 -8.89
C VAL A 857 -18.03 -16.41 -10.15
N ALA A 858 -18.73 -16.13 -11.25
CA ALA A 858 -18.12 -15.60 -12.46
C ALA A 858 -18.15 -14.06 -12.46
N ALA A 859 -16.98 -13.43 -12.58
CA ALA A 859 -16.85 -11.97 -12.75
C ALA A 859 -16.96 -11.52 -14.20
N PHE A 860 -16.94 -12.47 -15.14
CA PHE A 860 -17.00 -12.35 -16.60
C PHE A 860 -15.76 -11.84 -17.35
N ASP A 861 -14.94 -10.98 -16.73
CA ASP A 861 -13.66 -10.51 -17.28
C ASP A 861 -12.73 -9.94 -16.19
N ALA A 862 -11.42 -9.92 -16.45
CA ALA A 862 -10.39 -9.47 -15.50
C ALA A 862 -10.67 -8.09 -14.90
N GLY A 863 -11.09 -7.12 -15.73
CA GLY A 863 -11.37 -5.75 -15.29
C GLY A 863 -12.55 -5.61 -14.32
N ASN A 864 -13.40 -6.64 -14.19
CA ASN A 864 -14.55 -6.65 -13.28
C ASN A 864 -14.27 -7.40 -11.97
N LEU A 865 -13.16 -8.15 -11.85
CA LEU A 865 -12.81 -8.96 -10.68
C LEU A 865 -12.84 -8.15 -9.38
N LYS A 866 -12.19 -6.98 -9.38
CA LYS A 866 -12.07 -6.12 -8.20
C LYS A 866 -13.42 -5.58 -7.72
N ALA A 867 -14.26 -5.11 -8.65
CA ALA A 867 -15.58 -4.59 -8.31
C ALA A 867 -16.48 -5.67 -7.70
N VAL A 868 -16.44 -6.89 -8.25
CA VAL A 868 -17.20 -8.04 -7.74
C VAL A 868 -16.66 -8.50 -6.39
N ALA A 869 -15.34 -8.58 -6.22
CA ALA A 869 -14.71 -8.96 -4.96
C ALA A 869 -15.12 -8.02 -3.82
N ILE A 870 -15.06 -6.70 -4.05
CA ILE A 870 -15.46 -5.70 -3.06
C ILE A 870 -16.94 -5.84 -2.70
N ALA A 871 -17.82 -5.99 -3.69
CA ALA A 871 -19.26 -6.13 -3.46
C ALA A 871 -19.60 -7.39 -2.64
N LEU A 872 -18.96 -8.52 -2.94
CA LEU A 872 -19.17 -9.77 -2.21
C LEU A 872 -18.55 -9.76 -0.82
N HIS A 873 -17.37 -9.16 -0.65
CA HIS A 873 -16.75 -9.01 0.67
C HIS A 873 -17.61 -8.15 1.60
N ALA A 874 -18.18 -7.06 1.09
CA ALA A 874 -19.10 -6.22 1.86
C ALA A 874 -20.36 -6.98 2.31
N LYS A 875 -20.86 -7.91 1.48
CA LYS A 875 -22.04 -8.73 1.81
C LYS A 875 -21.72 -9.92 2.73
N PHE A 876 -20.53 -10.52 2.60
CA PHE A 876 -20.10 -11.68 3.37
C PHE A 876 -18.72 -11.45 4.02
N PRO A 877 -18.62 -10.53 4.99
CA PRO A 877 -17.33 -10.10 5.56
C PRO A 877 -16.56 -11.22 6.28
N ASP A 878 -17.28 -12.23 6.80
CA ASP A 878 -16.70 -13.34 7.57
C ASP A 878 -16.22 -14.51 6.70
N LYS A 879 -16.41 -14.44 5.38
CA LYS A 879 -16.01 -15.48 4.44
C LYS A 879 -14.66 -15.13 3.81
N PRO A 880 -13.68 -16.05 3.80
CA PRO A 880 -12.48 -15.85 3.01
C PRO A 880 -12.83 -15.73 1.52
N ILE A 881 -11.98 -15.04 0.77
CA ILE A 881 -12.17 -14.83 -0.66
C ILE A 881 -10.95 -15.37 -1.41
N ILE A 882 -11.21 -16.18 -2.43
CA ILE A 882 -10.22 -16.63 -3.41
C ILE A 882 -10.54 -15.98 -4.76
N ILE A 883 -9.54 -15.39 -5.39
CA ILE A 883 -9.62 -14.88 -6.76
C ILE A 883 -8.89 -15.85 -7.69
N ALA A 884 -9.64 -16.57 -8.53
CA ALA A 884 -9.09 -17.45 -9.55
C ALA A 884 -8.94 -16.66 -10.86
N GLY A 885 -7.74 -16.17 -11.09
CA GLY A 885 -7.38 -15.41 -12.29
C GLY A 885 -6.85 -16.30 -13.41
N ASP A 886 -6.90 -15.78 -14.62
CA ASP A 886 -6.32 -16.43 -15.79
C ASP A 886 -4.81 -16.13 -15.88
N ASP A 887 -4.03 -17.08 -16.40
CA ASP A 887 -2.62 -16.92 -16.73
C ASP A 887 -2.45 -16.62 -18.23
N ASP A 888 -2.56 -15.33 -18.58
CA ASP A 888 -2.54 -14.86 -19.97
C ASP A 888 -1.11 -14.80 -20.55
N GLN A 889 -0.34 -15.88 -20.48
CA GLN A 889 1.05 -15.90 -20.93
C GLN A 889 1.22 -15.50 -22.41
N ALA A 890 0.22 -15.80 -23.25
CA ALA A 890 0.22 -15.38 -24.65
C ALA A 890 0.13 -13.84 -24.82
N GLU A 891 -0.66 -13.16 -23.99
CA GLU A 891 -0.74 -11.69 -23.98
C GLU A 891 0.50 -11.09 -23.33
N GLU A 892 1.06 -11.74 -22.32
CA GLU A 892 2.33 -11.37 -21.69
C GLU A 892 3.49 -11.38 -22.69
N LEU A 893 3.61 -12.43 -23.51
CA LEU A 893 4.59 -12.51 -24.59
C LEU A 893 4.36 -11.45 -25.68
N ALA A 894 3.11 -11.09 -25.98
CA ALA A 894 2.77 -10.15 -27.05
C ALA A 894 2.87 -8.67 -26.62
N ARG A 895 2.60 -8.35 -25.35
CA ARG A 895 2.43 -6.98 -24.85
C ARG A 895 3.25 -6.67 -23.60
N GLY A 896 4.02 -7.62 -23.08
CA GLY A 896 4.85 -7.46 -21.87
C GLY A 896 4.05 -7.41 -20.56
N ARG A 897 2.75 -7.73 -20.57
CA ARG A 897 1.88 -7.68 -19.40
C ARG A 897 0.85 -8.81 -19.42
N ASN A 898 0.67 -9.47 -18.28
CA ASN A 898 -0.35 -10.50 -18.04
C ASN A 898 -1.58 -9.90 -17.35
N PRO A 899 -2.66 -9.54 -18.07
CA PRO A 899 -3.79 -8.82 -17.48
C PRO A 899 -4.53 -9.66 -16.42
N GLY A 900 -4.79 -10.95 -16.69
CA GLY A 900 -5.43 -11.87 -15.74
C GLY A 900 -4.73 -11.91 -14.38
N LYS A 901 -3.40 -12.10 -14.36
CA LYS A 901 -2.60 -12.06 -13.13
C LYS A 901 -2.64 -10.72 -12.41
N VAL A 902 -2.51 -9.61 -13.13
CA VAL A 902 -2.47 -8.27 -12.53
C VAL A 902 -3.82 -7.93 -11.88
N PHE A 903 -4.92 -8.10 -12.60
CA PHE A 903 -6.25 -7.76 -12.07
C PHE A 903 -6.69 -8.70 -10.95
N ALA A 904 -6.32 -9.99 -11.00
CA ALA A 904 -6.61 -10.93 -9.92
C ALA A 904 -5.88 -10.55 -8.61
N LYS A 905 -4.60 -10.18 -8.70
CA LYS A 905 -3.81 -9.68 -7.56
C LYS A 905 -4.41 -8.40 -6.97
N GLU A 906 -4.75 -7.43 -7.81
CA GLU A 906 -5.40 -6.19 -7.36
C GLU A 906 -6.74 -6.44 -6.66
N ALA A 907 -7.53 -7.40 -7.17
CA ALA A 907 -8.81 -7.79 -6.58
C ALA A 907 -8.63 -8.47 -5.22
N ALA A 908 -7.66 -9.40 -5.10
CA ALA A 908 -7.34 -10.10 -3.86
C ALA A 908 -6.86 -9.12 -2.77
N GLN A 909 -5.93 -8.23 -3.12
CA GLN A 909 -5.42 -7.19 -2.21
C GLN A 909 -6.52 -6.27 -1.69
N ALA A 910 -7.49 -5.89 -2.55
CA ALA A 910 -8.56 -4.98 -2.17
C ALA A 910 -9.50 -5.53 -1.08
N VAL A 911 -9.54 -6.85 -0.88
CA VAL A 911 -10.43 -7.53 0.08
C VAL A 911 -9.71 -8.40 1.10
N GLY A 912 -8.36 -8.36 1.13
CA GLY A 912 -7.56 -9.28 1.94
C GLY A 912 -7.78 -10.76 1.57
N GLY A 913 -8.10 -11.03 0.30
CA GLY A 913 -8.27 -12.37 -0.25
C GLY A 913 -6.97 -12.99 -0.74
N LYS A 914 -7.05 -14.18 -1.33
CA LYS A 914 -5.92 -14.91 -1.91
C LYS A 914 -6.14 -15.15 -3.39
N GLU A 915 -5.15 -14.84 -4.21
CA GLU A 915 -5.16 -15.17 -5.63
C GLU A 915 -4.65 -16.60 -5.89
N VAL A 916 -5.21 -17.23 -6.93
CA VAL A 916 -4.78 -18.53 -7.45
C VAL A 916 -4.78 -18.49 -8.97
N PHE A 917 -3.79 -19.16 -9.55
CA PHE A 917 -3.60 -19.26 -11.00
C PHE A 917 -3.43 -20.74 -11.39
N PRO A 918 -3.88 -21.15 -12.58
CA PRO A 918 -3.71 -22.52 -13.03
C PRO A 918 -2.22 -22.82 -13.27
N ILE A 919 -1.75 -23.94 -12.73
CA ILE A 919 -0.42 -24.48 -13.01
C ILE A 919 -0.57 -25.67 -13.97
N PHE A 920 0.05 -25.58 -15.13
CA PHE A 920 -0.01 -26.61 -16.18
C PHE A 920 1.19 -27.56 -16.09
N ALA A 921 1.14 -28.70 -16.80
CA ALA A 921 2.26 -29.61 -16.85
C ALA A 921 3.45 -28.99 -17.61
N PRO A 922 4.70 -29.39 -17.29
CA PRO A 922 5.88 -28.86 -17.96
C PRO A 922 5.78 -28.94 -19.50
N GLY A 923 6.04 -27.84 -20.19
CA GLY A 923 6.06 -27.77 -21.66
C GLY A 923 4.71 -27.50 -22.34
N GLU A 924 3.57 -27.68 -21.66
CA GLU A 924 2.24 -27.47 -22.26
C GLU A 924 2.02 -26.02 -22.73
N GLN A 925 2.43 -25.05 -21.91
CA GLN A 925 2.29 -23.64 -22.24
C GLN A 925 3.31 -23.14 -23.27
N ALA A 926 4.46 -23.81 -23.42
CA ALA A 926 5.54 -23.36 -24.31
C ALA A 926 5.17 -23.47 -25.79
N GLY A 927 4.42 -24.52 -26.17
CA GLY A 927 4.03 -24.76 -27.57
C GLY A 927 2.76 -24.01 -28.00
N ASN A 928 1.81 -23.79 -27.09
CA ASN A 928 0.54 -23.12 -27.40
C ASN A 928 -0.05 -22.39 -26.18
N PRO A 929 0.53 -21.24 -25.77
CA PRO A 929 0.13 -20.55 -24.54
C PRO A 929 -1.33 -20.06 -24.55
N LYS A 930 -1.96 -19.92 -25.73
CA LYS A 930 -3.38 -19.55 -25.83
C LYS A 930 -4.35 -20.68 -25.49
N ALA A 931 -3.89 -21.92 -25.52
CA ALA A 931 -4.72 -23.09 -25.17
C ALA A 931 -4.62 -23.46 -23.69
N PHE A 932 -3.75 -22.79 -22.93
CA PHE A 932 -3.42 -23.08 -21.54
C PHE A 932 -3.33 -21.79 -20.72
N SER A 933 -4.49 -21.14 -20.53
CA SER A 933 -4.57 -19.88 -19.78
C SER A 933 -5.42 -19.97 -18.52
N ASP A 934 -6.52 -20.73 -18.52
CA ASP A 934 -7.49 -20.72 -17.43
C ASP A 934 -7.65 -22.10 -16.74
N PHE A 935 -8.32 -22.15 -15.58
CA PHE A 935 -8.58 -23.42 -14.87
C PHE A 935 -9.49 -24.38 -15.66
N ASN A 936 -10.29 -23.87 -16.61
CA ASN A 936 -11.07 -24.74 -17.49
C ASN A 936 -10.14 -25.46 -18.47
N ASP A 937 -9.17 -24.76 -19.04
CA ASP A 937 -8.18 -25.33 -19.94
C ASP A 937 -7.28 -26.32 -19.19
N LEU A 938 -6.95 -26.07 -17.91
CA LEU A 938 -6.29 -27.06 -17.04
C LEU A 938 -7.16 -28.32 -16.86
N SER A 939 -8.47 -28.17 -16.80
CA SER A 939 -9.38 -29.32 -16.68
C SER A 939 -9.52 -30.13 -17.97
N VAL A 940 -9.45 -29.49 -19.14
CA VAL A 940 -9.88 -30.08 -20.42
C VAL A 940 -8.71 -30.36 -21.37
N ASN A 941 -7.73 -29.47 -21.43
CA ASN A 941 -6.64 -29.53 -22.39
C ASN A 941 -5.34 -30.09 -21.78
N SER A 942 -5.13 -29.91 -20.47
CA SER A 942 -3.91 -30.39 -19.79
C SER A 942 -3.98 -31.88 -19.46
N GLU A 943 -2.83 -32.54 -19.49
CA GLU A 943 -2.65 -33.92 -19.03
C GLU A 943 -3.00 -34.10 -17.54
N LEU A 944 -2.89 -33.03 -16.73
CA LEU A 944 -3.28 -33.04 -15.31
C LEU A 944 -4.81 -33.15 -15.13
N GLY A 945 -5.57 -32.66 -16.11
CA GLY A 945 -7.03 -32.69 -16.16
C GLY A 945 -7.73 -32.19 -14.90
N LYS A 946 -8.96 -32.69 -14.65
CA LYS A 946 -9.77 -32.34 -13.46
C LYS A 946 -9.03 -32.55 -12.13
N ARG A 947 -8.15 -33.57 -12.06
CA ARG A 947 -7.36 -33.86 -10.86
C ARG A 947 -6.32 -32.76 -10.58
N GLY A 948 -5.76 -32.14 -11.61
CA GLY A 948 -4.88 -30.98 -11.49
C GLY A 948 -5.58 -29.79 -10.83
N VAL A 949 -6.78 -29.45 -11.33
CA VAL A 949 -7.62 -28.39 -10.76
C VAL A 949 -7.97 -28.69 -9.30
N GLU A 950 -8.37 -29.93 -9.02
CA GLU A 950 -8.73 -30.37 -7.68
C GLU A 950 -7.59 -30.21 -6.68
N ARG A 951 -6.39 -30.70 -7.02
CA ARG A 951 -5.19 -30.61 -6.17
C ARG A 951 -4.79 -29.16 -5.87
N GLN A 952 -4.81 -28.30 -6.88
CA GLN A 952 -4.38 -26.91 -6.74
C GLN A 952 -5.35 -26.10 -5.88
N ILE A 953 -6.66 -26.31 -6.03
CA ILE A 953 -7.66 -25.47 -5.36
C ILE A 953 -8.05 -26.02 -3.99
N LYS A 954 -8.19 -27.35 -3.82
CA LYS A 954 -8.57 -27.94 -2.52
C LYS A 954 -7.57 -27.59 -1.43
N CYS A 955 -6.27 -27.68 -1.72
CA CYS A 955 -5.22 -27.32 -0.77
C CYS A 955 -5.37 -25.87 -0.26
N VAL A 956 -5.66 -24.94 -1.17
CA VAL A 956 -5.85 -23.53 -0.82
C VAL A 956 -7.13 -23.32 -0.01
N VAL A 957 -8.24 -23.96 -0.39
CA VAL A 957 -9.53 -23.89 0.32
C VAL A 957 -9.40 -24.47 1.73
N GLU A 958 -8.77 -25.63 1.89
CA GLU A 958 -8.55 -26.29 3.17
C GLU A 958 -7.69 -25.44 4.10
N SER A 959 -6.56 -24.93 3.59
CA SER A 959 -5.65 -24.05 4.33
C SER A 959 -6.37 -22.80 4.86
N LEU A 960 -7.11 -22.10 4.00
CA LEU A 960 -7.84 -20.88 4.40
C LEU A 960 -8.99 -21.18 5.36
N THR A 961 -9.71 -22.29 5.15
CA THR A 961 -10.82 -22.70 6.03
C THR A 961 -10.30 -23.08 7.42
N GLN A 962 -9.17 -23.78 7.51
CA GLN A 962 -8.51 -24.12 8.77
C GLN A 962 -8.01 -22.88 9.50
N GLN A 963 -7.36 -21.94 8.79
CA GLN A 963 -6.91 -20.67 9.37
C GLN A 963 -8.05 -19.89 10.02
N VAL A 964 -9.17 -19.71 9.30
CA VAL A 964 -10.34 -19.02 9.83
C VAL A 964 -11.00 -19.78 10.99
N THR A 965 -11.02 -21.11 10.94
CA THR A 965 -11.53 -21.94 12.04
C THR A 965 -10.64 -21.80 13.29
N LYS A 966 -9.32 -21.81 13.13
CA LYS A 966 -8.35 -21.62 14.22
C LYS A 966 -8.50 -20.23 14.85
N GLN A 967 -8.59 -19.17 14.03
CA GLN A 967 -8.85 -17.81 14.51
C GLN A 967 -10.19 -17.72 15.27
N LYS A 968 -11.28 -18.28 14.72
CA LYS A 968 -12.59 -18.32 15.41
C LYS A 968 -12.53 -19.11 16.72
N SER A 969 -11.77 -20.20 16.78
CA SER A 969 -11.59 -21.01 18.00
C SER A 969 -10.78 -20.28 19.06
N GLN A 970 -9.69 -19.59 18.69
CA GLN A 970 -8.90 -18.75 19.60
C GLN A 970 -9.75 -17.60 20.15
N VAL A 971 -10.52 -16.90 19.31
CA VAL A 971 -11.43 -15.85 19.77
C VAL A 971 -12.50 -16.40 20.72
N ARG A 972 -13.02 -17.62 20.48
CA ARG A 972 -13.96 -18.31 21.40
C ARG A 972 -13.30 -18.69 22.72
N GLN A 973 -12.07 -19.23 22.70
CA GLN A 973 -11.31 -19.59 23.91
C GLN A 973 -11.00 -18.34 24.75
N VAL A 974 -10.55 -17.25 24.13
CA VAL A 974 -10.32 -15.97 24.81
C VAL A 974 -11.62 -15.44 25.44
N LYS A 975 -12.75 -15.53 24.73
CA LYS A 975 -14.06 -15.15 25.29
C LYS A 975 -14.51 -16.06 26.43
N LYS A 976 -14.21 -17.37 26.39
CA LYS A 976 -14.55 -18.33 27.44
C LYS A 976 -13.69 -18.12 28.69
N ALA A 977 -12.38 -17.95 28.54
CA ALA A 977 -11.45 -17.64 29.62
C ALA A 977 -11.80 -16.32 30.32
N GLN A 978 -12.22 -15.30 29.55
CA GLN A 978 -12.73 -14.03 30.10
C GLN A 978 -14.04 -14.19 30.88
N LYS A 979 -14.86 -15.21 30.56
CA LYS A 979 -16.12 -15.48 31.25
C LYS A 979 -15.91 -16.29 32.53
N GLU A 980 -14.97 -17.24 32.53
CA GLU A 980 -14.60 -18.05 33.70
C GLU A 980 -13.85 -17.21 34.76
N THR A 981 -12.94 -16.33 34.35
CA THR A 981 -12.28 -15.38 35.27
C THR A 981 -13.28 -14.42 35.93
N HIS A 982 -14.32 -14.01 35.20
CA HIS A 982 -15.39 -13.17 35.75
C HIS A 982 -16.37 -13.93 36.66
N SER A 983 -16.42 -15.26 36.57
CA SER A 983 -17.24 -16.13 37.43
C SER A 983 -16.51 -16.57 38.70
N MET A 984 -15.17 -16.56 38.72
CA MET A 984 -14.38 -16.82 39.94
C MET A 984 -14.13 -15.56 40.78
N SER A 985 -14.34 -14.37 40.20
CA SER A 985 -14.24 -13.09 40.92
C SER A 985 -15.56 -12.61 41.53
N ARG A 986 -16.64 -13.40 41.39
CA ARG A 986 -17.90 -13.27 42.14
C ARG A 986 -17.96 -14.42 43.12
#